data_AF-A0A017TBK5-F1
#
_entry.id   AF-A0A017TBK5-F1
#
_cell.length_a   1.000
_cell.length_b   1.000
_cell.length_c   1.000
_cell.angle_alpha   90.00
_cell.angle_beta   90.00
_cell.angle_gamma   90.00
#
_symmetry.space_group_name_H-M   'P 1'
#
loop_
_entity.id
_entity.type
_entity.pdbx_description
1 polymer ?
#
loop_
_entity_poly.entity_id
_entity_poly.type
_entity_poly.pdbx_seq_one_letter_code
_entity_poly.pdbx_strand_id
1 'polypeptide(L)'
;MLLSSSTGCELIVQADRSQIPDVGSGGAGGTGGAGGAGGGVGGAGGGVGGAGGGVGGAGGGVGGAGGGIGGDGGAGGGVGGAGGDGGAGVGGAGGGVGGAGGAGVGGAGGVGGAGGGAGGDGGAGGGSTNPFCGNGVVDAGEACDDGNSIGNDCCSSSCQVEATCEVEPNDTEAEGNELTTIVAGGSLLRGHINPTDDVDYFRFEVPAGSTGSFAAETIAGLSGLSCGMPDFDPAFMLYDGMGDLVATNDDIDAESGNYCASITTEGLAEGEYFLAITRSPYAGPVTFGYVADTTLLFATCGNSTVEGNELCDDGNTTDGDGCSATCSLETATTEVEPNNTFTQAQTNPHITPNALITGAITPIGDVDYFAIDLPGIADLAIETFDPGSTSACASVDTQITLFRPNGTTAIATDDDSGILACSKLDPTINAGLSRLAAGTYYLRVREFQNDATIPGYNVVVRLAALCGDGVRQLSEECDGGPGCNADCTRTPVCGDGIVNGGEMCDDGNTTDGDGCSATCALEGLVSEVEPNDTTAEATTNGATLPDVIFTGAIDPAGDEDYYAIEVPSVADLVVETFDGNGPGSCEGVDTELQLIAPDGTTLLAYSDEEGINSCSLIEGPGAIQLPPGTYFVRVNEYFGDPIDAYSLQVRFAALCGDGQVEGTEECDGGAACDTFCQRVPTCGDGHIDAPETCDDGNTTAGDGCSATCVLEATAEEEPNDTATDADTNGPIALGGLTSGSISPESDLDVFAVTLTTVSDLRVETFGPTGPGACDATDTFVEVLGTDGATVLAEDDDGGISTCSLLNASGNAALAHLPPGTYYVRVQSYNQEYLIPGYTLQVTLEASCGDGQVEGTEECDGGAGCTATCERVAACGDGYVDFPEGCDDGNTTAGDGCSATCTIEGLVAEVEPNDSPAEADLASVQITGDAQITGAIGSIGDQDVFVVDLPTERVVRFEVLDSTAGDCQGGIETTLRVLDDQGTVIATDEVATDDMASGISGCSALVVRLPAGTHYVQVEDRGNNAPIPFYLLEVRTQTAAPGETESNNTIATADVLSGTDVVLLGEHPTYQDSDFFAIQVGAGQSVRAEILEGTGDSCESGEVDSRITLFDADGVQLADDDDDGRGLCSTLDGTGSAPRDGGAHGLDAGTYYLRVRASAFASTSAESFSYRLALTVR
;
A
#
# COMPACT_ATOMS: atom_id res chain seq x y z
N MET A 1 33.92 21.65 -54.47
CA MET A 1 35.09 22.20 -55.20
C MET A 1 36.25 22.22 -54.22
N LEU A 2 37.39 21.55 -54.51
CA LEU A 2 38.64 21.53 -53.72
C LEU A 2 38.56 21.05 -52.24
N LEU A 3 39.38 20.04 -51.91
CA LEU A 3 40.25 19.84 -50.71
C LEU A 3 39.82 20.27 -49.26
N SER A 4 40.24 19.42 -48.30
CA SER A 4 40.75 19.70 -46.91
C SER A 4 39.78 20.16 -45.79
N SER A 5 39.99 19.86 -44.48
CA SER A 5 40.78 18.79 -43.76
C SER A 5 40.79 18.92 -42.21
N SER A 6 40.62 17.81 -41.46
CA SER A 6 41.20 17.43 -40.11
C SER A 6 41.03 18.36 -38.87
N THR A 7 40.95 17.92 -37.59
CA THR A 7 41.08 16.61 -36.86
C THR A 7 39.79 16.31 -36.04
N GLY A 8 39.63 15.49 -34.98
CA GLY A 8 40.46 14.50 -34.21
C GLY A 8 41.11 15.03 -32.90
N CYS A 9 41.30 14.27 -31.80
CA CYS A 9 40.98 12.86 -31.45
C CYS A 9 41.27 12.53 -29.93
N GLU A 10 40.58 11.50 -29.37
CA GLU A 10 40.96 10.61 -28.20
C GLU A 10 41.02 11.18 -26.74
N LEU A 11 40.85 10.45 -25.60
CA LEU A 11 40.24 9.13 -25.22
C LEU A 11 40.36 8.85 -23.67
N ILE A 12 39.56 7.93 -23.08
CA ILE A 12 39.72 7.14 -21.80
C ILE A 12 39.33 7.74 -20.40
N VAL A 13 38.13 7.36 -19.91
CA VAL A 13 37.73 6.65 -18.65
C VAL A 13 38.70 6.50 -17.44
N GLN A 14 38.24 6.66 -16.18
CA GLN A 14 38.29 5.64 -15.08
C GLN A 14 38.01 6.19 -13.65
N ALA A 15 37.40 5.34 -12.82
CA ALA A 15 37.12 5.56 -11.39
C ALA A 15 38.12 4.83 -10.46
N ASP A 16 38.03 5.11 -9.15
CA ASP A 16 38.58 4.39 -7.98
C ASP A 16 40.01 3.79 -8.08
N ARG A 17 40.98 4.38 -7.34
CA ARG A 17 41.54 3.72 -6.14
C ARG A 17 42.50 4.55 -5.29
N SER A 18 42.44 4.26 -3.98
CA SER A 18 43.21 4.90 -2.92
C SER A 18 44.65 4.36 -2.77
N GLN A 19 45.45 5.13 -2.01
CA GLN A 19 46.74 4.79 -1.36
C GLN A 19 48.08 5.24 -2.00
N ILE A 20 48.54 6.42 -1.54
CA ILE A 20 49.80 6.64 -0.79
C ILE A 20 51.17 6.33 -1.48
N PRO A 21 52.17 7.26 -1.51
CA PRO A 21 52.10 8.73 -1.41
C PRO A 21 53.18 9.54 -2.22
N ASP A 22 53.12 10.87 -2.07
CA ASP A 22 54.25 11.84 -1.93
C ASP A 22 54.98 12.45 -3.15
N VAL A 23 55.37 13.73 -2.96
CA VAL A 23 56.25 14.66 -3.70
C VAL A 23 55.89 15.08 -5.15
N GLY A 24 55.58 16.38 -5.34
CA GLY A 24 56.28 17.10 -6.43
C GLY A 24 55.68 18.28 -7.23
N SER A 25 54.85 19.15 -6.66
CA SER A 25 54.75 20.59 -7.05
C SER A 25 54.63 21.01 -8.55
N GLY A 26 53.39 21.26 -9.01
CA GLY A 26 52.91 22.54 -9.59
C GLY A 26 53.40 23.06 -10.96
N GLY A 27 52.52 23.82 -11.66
CA GLY A 27 52.98 24.74 -12.73
C GLY A 27 52.09 25.06 -13.95
N ALA A 28 50.81 25.43 -13.75
CA ALA A 28 49.99 26.36 -14.58
C ALA A 28 50.04 26.37 -16.15
N GLY A 29 48.86 26.12 -16.75
CA GLY A 29 48.13 27.14 -17.55
C GLY A 29 48.23 27.18 -19.10
N GLY A 30 47.11 27.49 -19.78
CA GLY A 30 47.15 28.23 -21.07
C GLY A 30 46.30 27.80 -22.30
N THR A 31 44.96 27.69 -22.19
CA THR A 31 43.94 28.12 -23.19
C THR A 31 44.03 27.80 -24.71
N GLY A 32 43.02 27.07 -25.25
CA GLY A 32 42.11 27.54 -26.33
C GLY A 32 42.28 27.15 -27.83
N GLY A 33 41.18 26.72 -28.52
CA GLY A 33 40.88 27.11 -29.93
C GLY A 33 40.55 26.08 -31.06
N ALA A 34 39.37 25.45 -31.04
CA ALA A 34 38.50 24.88 -32.13
C ALA A 34 38.91 24.60 -33.63
N GLY A 35 38.54 23.41 -34.16
CA GLY A 35 37.64 23.22 -35.35
C GLY A 35 38.10 22.68 -36.76
N GLY A 36 37.46 21.62 -37.31
CA GLY A 36 36.96 21.62 -38.74
C GLY A 36 37.29 20.57 -39.88
N ALA A 37 36.92 19.27 -39.79
CA ALA A 37 36.40 18.29 -40.83
C ALA A 37 36.91 18.12 -42.33
N GLY A 38 36.61 16.95 -42.99
CA GLY A 38 36.27 16.86 -44.47
C GLY A 38 36.79 15.77 -45.50
N GLY A 39 36.18 14.56 -45.60
CA GLY A 39 35.71 13.77 -46.82
C GLY A 39 36.57 13.11 -47.97
N GLY A 40 36.13 11.93 -48.53
CA GLY A 40 36.34 11.55 -49.99
C GLY A 40 36.50 10.09 -50.58
N VAL A 41 35.41 9.33 -50.85
CA VAL A 41 35.09 8.25 -51.89
C VAL A 41 36.11 7.43 -52.79
N GLY A 42 35.90 6.09 -52.94
CA GLY A 42 35.53 5.41 -54.23
C GLY A 42 36.34 4.23 -54.94
N GLY A 43 35.77 3.00 -55.06
CA GLY A 43 35.62 2.25 -56.35
C GLY A 43 36.44 0.98 -56.83
N ALA A 44 35.82 -0.22 -56.76
CA ALA A 44 35.75 -1.36 -57.75
C ALA A 44 36.93 -2.31 -58.24
N GLY A 45 36.64 -3.63 -58.39
CA GLY A 45 37.17 -4.55 -59.44
C GLY A 45 37.84 -5.91 -59.03
N GLY A 46 37.32 -7.09 -59.44
CA GLY A 46 37.82 -8.45 -59.00
C GLY A 46 38.24 -9.48 -60.08
N GLY A 47 38.58 -10.74 -59.70
CA GLY A 47 38.78 -11.87 -60.66
C GLY A 47 39.54 -13.18 -60.24
N VAL A 48 38.80 -14.29 -60.07
CA VAL A 48 39.09 -15.75 -60.33
C VAL A 48 40.44 -16.47 -59.97
N GLY A 49 40.34 -17.51 -59.09
CA GLY A 49 40.45 -18.95 -59.50
C GLY A 49 41.62 -19.88 -59.05
N GLY A 50 41.30 -21.04 -58.43
CA GLY A 50 41.90 -22.35 -58.83
C GLY A 50 42.64 -23.30 -57.83
N ALA A 51 41.91 -24.23 -57.19
CA ALA A 51 42.19 -25.68 -56.95
C ALA A 51 43.51 -26.26 -56.32
N GLY A 52 43.35 -27.28 -55.44
CA GLY A 52 44.37 -28.33 -55.15
C GLY A 52 44.43 -28.85 -53.69
N GLY A 53 44.76 -30.13 -53.43
CA GLY A 53 44.96 -30.67 -52.06
C GLY A 53 45.49 -32.12 -51.97
N GLY A 54 45.79 -32.62 -50.75
CA GLY A 54 46.00 -34.07 -50.47
C GLY A 54 47.00 -34.52 -49.37
N VAL A 55 46.50 -35.33 -48.42
CA VAL A 55 47.11 -36.47 -47.63
C VAL A 55 48.43 -36.37 -46.82
N GLY A 56 48.49 -36.99 -45.61
CA GLY A 56 49.81 -37.44 -45.07
C GLY A 56 50.10 -38.19 -43.73
N GLY A 57 49.24 -38.46 -42.73
CA GLY A 57 49.54 -39.35 -41.55
C GLY A 57 50.67 -38.92 -40.56
N ALA A 58 51.12 -39.69 -39.53
CA ALA A 58 50.52 -40.80 -38.72
C ALA A 58 51.41 -41.24 -37.48
N GLY A 59 50.83 -41.44 -36.28
CA GLY A 59 51.40 -42.15 -35.08
C GLY A 59 52.45 -41.42 -34.20
N GLY A 60 52.75 -41.76 -32.93
CA GLY A 60 52.11 -42.66 -31.93
C GLY A 60 53.08 -43.36 -30.92
N GLY A 61 52.73 -43.53 -29.61
CA GLY A 61 53.28 -44.62 -28.75
C GLY A 61 53.68 -44.40 -27.25
N VAL A 62 52.91 -45.01 -26.32
CA VAL A 62 53.24 -45.76 -25.06
C VAL A 62 54.28 -45.34 -23.97
N GLY A 63 53.94 -45.53 -22.66
CA GLY A 63 54.93 -46.03 -21.67
C GLY A 63 54.81 -45.89 -20.10
N GLY A 64 53.86 -46.57 -19.41
CA GLY A 64 54.14 -47.44 -18.22
C GLY A 64 54.37 -46.97 -16.74
N ALA A 65 53.44 -47.39 -15.84
CA ALA A 65 53.62 -48.09 -14.53
C ALA A 65 54.08 -47.43 -13.17
N GLY A 66 53.28 -47.62 -12.09
CA GLY A 66 53.68 -48.56 -10.99
C GLY A 66 53.53 -48.21 -9.47
N GLY A 67 52.43 -48.65 -8.81
CA GLY A 67 52.36 -49.10 -7.37
C GLY A 67 52.09 -48.07 -6.24
N GLY A 68 51.53 -48.41 -5.06
CA GLY A 68 50.74 -49.61 -4.67
C GLY A 68 50.78 -50.09 -3.18
N ILE A 69 49.65 -50.02 -2.44
CA ILE A 69 49.21 -50.72 -1.18
C ILE A 69 47.71 -50.36 -0.91
N GLY A 70 46.86 -50.99 -0.07
CA GLY A 70 46.90 -52.24 0.75
C GLY A 70 46.86 -52.04 2.28
N GLY A 71 45.93 -52.57 3.11
CA GLY A 71 44.71 -53.38 2.89
C GLY A 71 44.05 -53.91 4.22
N ASP A 72 42.93 -54.66 4.12
CA ASP A 72 42.14 -55.40 5.16
C ASP A 72 41.32 -54.58 6.23
N GLY A 73 40.15 -55.01 6.77
CA GLY A 73 39.19 -56.07 6.36
C GLY A 73 38.15 -56.57 7.44
N GLY A 74 36.84 -56.58 7.13
CA GLY A 74 35.73 -57.37 7.79
C GLY A 74 35.16 -56.89 9.15
N ALA A 75 34.13 -57.48 9.79
CA ALA A 75 32.95 -58.26 9.32
C ALA A 75 31.96 -58.69 10.47
N GLY A 76 30.63 -58.44 10.34
CA GLY A 76 29.53 -59.37 10.72
C GLY A 76 28.84 -59.40 12.13
N GLY A 77 27.70 -58.70 12.26
CA GLY A 77 26.32 -59.16 12.65
C GLY A 77 25.93 -60.00 13.91
N GLY A 78 24.71 -59.74 14.43
CA GLY A 78 23.75 -60.80 14.84
C GLY A 78 22.92 -60.68 16.15
N VAL A 79 21.57 -60.66 16.03
CA VAL A 79 20.47 -61.18 16.93
C VAL A 79 20.50 -60.96 18.47
N GLY A 80 19.42 -60.62 19.20
CA GLY A 80 17.97 -60.46 18.88
C GLY A 80 17.04 -60.85 20.07
N GLY A 81 15.94 -60.11 20.28
CA GLY A 81 14.71 -60.50 21.03
C GLY A 81 14.69 -60.38 22.58
N ALA A 82 13.52 -60.43 23.27
CA ALA A 82 12.11 -60.36 22.84
C ALA A 82 11.09 -60.32 24.03
N GLY A 83 9.95 -59.64 23.85
CA GLY A 83 8.66 -59.84 24.58
C GLY A 83 8.51 -59.20 25.98
N GLY A 84 7.30 -58.92 26.49
CA GLY A 84 5.94 -58.99 25.90
C GLY A 84 4.87 -59.60 26.83
N ASP A 85 3.59 -59.20 26.69
CA ASP A 85 2.35 -59.92 27.07
C ASP A 85 1.11 -59.06 26.69
N GLY A 86 -0.05 -59.57 26.24
CA GLY A 86 -0.41 -60.92 25.77
C GLY A 86 -1.82 -61.40 26.22
N GLY A 87 -2.80 -61.75 25.37
CA GLY A 87 -2.93 -61.67 23.91
C GLY A 87 -4.06 -62.60 23.36
N ALA A 88 -4.95 -62.11 22.48
CA ALA A 88 -6.12 -62.85 21.92
C ALA A 88 -6.59 -62.25 20.56
N GLY A 89 -7.44 -62.86 19.73
CA GLY A 89 -8.00 -64.23 19.74
C GLY A 89 -9.51 -64.31 19.40
N VAL A 90 -10.08 -65.36 18.77
CA VAL A 90 -9.52 -66.60 18.17
C VAL A 90 -10.46 -67.21 17.08
N GLY A 91 -10.00 -67.36 15.83
CA GLY A 91 -10.53 -68.35 14.86
C GLY A 91 -11.11 -67.79 13.53
N GLY A 92 -11.06 -68.49 12.39
CA GLY A 92 -10.54 -69.84 12.07
C GLY A 92 -10.34 -70.06 10.54
N ALA A 93 -9.84 -71.22 10.09
CA ALA A 93 -9.22 -71.38 8.74
C ALA A 93 -9.53 -72.69 7.97
N GLY A 94 -9.23 -72.75 6.65
CA GLY A 94 -9.02 -74.01 5.90
C GLY A 94 -9.23 -73.99 4.36
N GLY A 95 -8.17 -74.15 3.56
CA GLY A 95 -8.20 -74.06 2.08
C GLY A 95 -8.60 -75.32 1.26
N GLY A 96 -8.46 -75.25 -0.09
CA GLY A 96 -8.52 -76.45 -0.96
C GLY A 96 -8.89 -76.27 -2.45
N VAL A 97 -7.90 -76.38 -3.35
CA VAL A 97 -7.95 -76.83 -4.78
C VAL A 97 -9.17 -76.54 -5.71
N GLY A 98 -8.93 -75.66 -6.70
CA GLY A 98 -9.19 -75.94 -8.13
C GLY A 98 -10.26 -75.13 -8.88
N GLY A 99 -10.00 -74.76 -10.16
CA GLY A 99 -11.06 -74.32 -11.10
C GLY A 99 -10.77 -73.14 -12.05
N ALA A 100 -10.04 -73.40 -13.14
CA ALA A 100 -10.00 -72.72 -14.46
C ALA A 100 -10.65 -71.32 -14.73
N GLY A 101 -9.87 -70.44 -15.38
CA GLY A 101 -10.31 -69.30 -16.21
C GLY A 101 -10.14 -67.92 -15.54
N GLY A 102 -9.41 -66.92 -16.07
CA GLY A 102 -8.64 -66.79 -17.32
C GLY A 102 -9.23 -65.70 -18.25
N ALA A 103 -8.47 -64.87 -18.96
CA ALA A 103 -7.02 -64.68 -19.08
C ALA A 103 -6.71 -63.24 -19.60
N GLY A 104 -5.51 -62.66 -19.53
CA GLY A 104 -4.22 -63.12 -18.98
C GLY A 104 -3.06 -62.89 -19.97
N VAL A 105 -1.81 -62.77 -19.45
CA VAL A 105 -0.50 -62.60 -20.16
C VAL A 105 -0.41 -61.42 -21.15
N GLY A 106 0.55 -60.49 -21.05
CA GLY A 106 2.01 -60.69 -21.02
C GLY A 106 2.60 -60.44 -22.43
N GLY A 107 3.85 -60.06 -22.67
CA GLY A 107 4.99 -59.79 -21.79
C GLY A 107 6.31 -59.93 -22.57
N ALA A 108 7.30 -59.09 -22.26
CA ALA A 108 8.69 -59.08 -22.76
C ALA A 108 8.97 -58.84 -24.28
N GLY A 109 9.84 -57.85 -24.55
CA GLY A 109 11.09 -58.17 -25.27
C GLY A 109 11.40 -57.52 -26.63
N GLY A 110 11.97 -56.30 -26.60
CA GLY A 110 13.30 -56.08 -27.21
C GLY A 110 13.43 -55.50 -28.63
N VAL A 111 14.36 -54.53 -28.72
CA VAL A 111 15.24 -54.17 -29.87
C VAL A 111 14.62 -53.68 -31.21
N GLY A 112 14.33 -52.38 -31.25
CA GLY A 112 15.10 -51.43 -32.08
C GLY A 112 14.65 -51.11 -33.51
N GLY A 113 15.00 -49.91 -33.98
CA GLY A 113 14.85 -49.45 -35.37
C GLY A 113 14.52 -47.97 -35.48
N ALA A 114 15.39 -47.17 -36.10
CA ALA A 114 15.17 -45.75 -36.34
C ALA A 114 14.35 -45.48 -37.63
N GLY A 115 13.65 -44.34 -37.68
CA GLY A 115 13.04 -43.80 -38.90
C GLY A 115 11.84 -42.89 -38.60
N GLY A 116 11.87 -41.65 -39.10
CA GLY A 116 10.77 -40.68 -38.93
C GLY A 116 9.74 -40.70 -40.07
N GLY A 117 8.63 -39.99 -39.85
CA GLY A 117 7.51 -39.79 -40.78
C GLY A 117 6.42 -38.96 -40.09
N ALA A 118 5.61 -38.22 -40.84
CA ALA A 118 4.72 -37.18 -40.29
C ALA A 118 3.22 -37.50 -40.39
N GLY A 119 2.45 -36.93 -39.44
CA GLY A 119 1.05 -36.54 -39.61
C GLY A 119 -0.03 -37.46 -39.01
N GLY A 120 -1.03 -36.85 -38.34
CA GLY A 120 -2.36 -37.43 -38.12
C GLY A 120 -2.84 -37.51 -36.67
N ASP A 121 -3.71 -36.58 -36.31
CA ASP A 121 -4.76 -36.52 -35.27
C ASP A 121 -4.87 -37.64 -34.20
N GLY A 122 -4.86 -37.20 -32.92
CA GLY A 122 -5.87 -37.60 -31.93
C GLY A 122 -5.53 -38.69 -30.89
N GLY A 123 -5.71 -38.34 -29.60
CA GLY A 123 -5.98 -39.30 -28.52
C GLY A 123 -5.01 -39.27 -27.33
N ALA A 124 -5.50 -38.77 -26.20
CA ALA A 124 -4.82 -38.60 -24.90
C ALA A 124 -4.02 -39.81 -24.35
N GLY A 125 -3.01 -39.49 -23.53
CA GLY A 125 -2.27 -40.44 -22.69
C GLY A 125 -1.03 -39.80 -22.08
N GLY A 126 -1.17 -39.23 -20.87
CA GLY A 126 -0.12 -38.43 -20.23
C GLY A 126 1.09 -39.20 -19.70
N GLY A 127 2.14 -38.46 -19.37
CA GLY A 127 3.26 -38.87 -18.53
C GLY A 127 3.47 -37.81 -17.45
N SER A 128 3.93 -38.21 -16.27
CA SER A 128 4.19 -37.28 -15.17
C SER A 128 5.50 -36.53 -15.40
N THR A 129 5.41 -35.20 -15.46
CA THR A 129 6.37 -34.29 -14.83
C THR A 129 6.11 -34.26 -13.32
N ASN A 130 7.01 -33.61 -12.60
CA ASN A 130 6.80 -33.06 -11.27
C ASN A 130 7.05 -31.56 -11.45
N PRO A 131 6.19 -30.66 -10.94
CA PRO A 131 6.43 -29.22 -11.05
C PRO A 131 7.84 -28.87 -10.54
N PHE A 132 8.46 -27.91 -11.21
CA PHE A 132 9.80 -27.42 -10.93
C PHE A 132 9.95 -26.03 -11.53
N CYS A 133 9.94 -25.04 -10.66
CA CYS A 133 10.15 -23.64 -10.99
C CYS A 133 11.47 -23.40 -11.76
N GLY A 134 11.38 -22.69 -12.87
CA GLY A 134 12.51 -22.35 -13.73
C GLY A 134 12.72 -23.30 -14.90
N ASN A 135 11.64 -23.85 -15.45
CA ASN A 135 11.65 -24.74 -16.61
C ASN A 135 11.15 -24.10 -17.92
N GLY A 136 10.49 -22.93 -17.83
CA GLY A 136 9.93 -22.15 -18.92
C GLY A 136 8.55 -22.62 -19.36
N VAL A 137 7.81 -23.26 -18.45
CA VAL A 137 6.42 -23.72 -18.64
C VAL A 137 5.72 -23.75 -17.28
N VAL A 138 4.69 -22.94 -17.08
CA VAL A 138 3.85 -22.98 -15.87
C VAL A 138 3.15 -24.36 -15.77
N ASP A 139 3.60 -25.21 -14.84
CA ASP A 139 2.99 -26.50 -14.53
C ASP A 139 1.91 -26.32 -13.42
N ALA A 140 1.01 -27.29 -13.26
CA ALA A 140 -0.13 -27.14 -12.35
C ALA A 140 0.29 -27.04 -10.86
N GLY A 141 0.22 -25.83 -10.30
CA GLY A 141 0.68 -25.49 -8.94
C GLY A 141 1.70 -24.34 -8.91
N GLU A 142 2.14 -23.85 -10.07
CA GLU A 142 2.98 -22.67 -10.25
C GLU A 142 2.09 -21.49 -10.70
N ALA A 143 2.39 -20.26 -10.26
CA ALA A 143 1.68 -19.03 -10.67
C ALA A 143 2.41 -18.27 -11.80
N CYS A 144 3.69 -18.59 -12.03
CA CYS A 144 4.56 -18.10 -13.09
C CYS A 144 5.67 -19.14 -13.33
N ASP A 145 6.40 -19.07 -14.44
CA ASP A 145 7.72 -19.74 -14.63
C ASP A 145 8.46 -19.06 -15.78
N ASP A 146 9.52 -18.31 -15.48
CA ASP A 146 10.30 -17.51 -16.44
C ASP A 146 11.45 -18.29 -17.13
N GLY A 147 11.59 -19.59 -16.84
CA GLY A 147 12.71 -20.42 -17.30
C GLY A 147 14.02 -20.26 -16.53
N ASN A 148 13.97 -19.63 -15.36
CA ASN A 148 15.08 -19.21 -14.54
C ASN A 148 14.75 -19.40 -13.03
N SER A 149 15.71 -19.17 -12.13
CA SER A 149 15.50 -19.40 -10.68
C SER A 149 16.17 -18.30 -9.84
N ILE A 150 16.09 -17.07 -10.36
CA ILE A 150 16.42 -15.84 -9.64
C ILE A 150 15.11 -15.40 -8.94
N GLY A 151 15.05 -14.16 -8.48
CA GLY A 151 13.84 -13.49 -8.03
C GLY A 151 14.11 -11.98 -8.00
N ASN A 152 13.05 -11.19 -7.98
CA ASN A 152 12.97 -9.77 -8.36
C ASN A 152 13.05 -9.53 -9.88
N ASP A 153 12.90 -10.57 -10.69
CA ASP A 153 12.73 -10.56 -12.15
C ASP A 153 11.31 -10.99 -12.62
N CYS A 154 10.32 -10.81 -11.75
CA CYS A 154 8.87 -11.00 -11.94
C CYS A 154 8.33 -12.44 -11.80
N CYS A 155 9.20 -13.43 -11.68
CA CYS A 155 8.83 -14.73 -11.12
C CYS A 155 9.79 -15.11 -10.00
N SER A 156 9.26 -15.34 -8.80
CA SER A 156 10.09 -15.71 -7.66
C SER A 156 10.61 -17.14 -7.78
N SER A 157 11.72 -17.46 -7.10
CA SER A 157 12.30 -18.82 -7.08
C SER A 157 11.39 -19.94 -6.51
N SER A 158 10.21 -19.60 -5.99
CA SER A 158 9.12 -20.51 -5.57
C SER A 158 7.90 -20.46 -6.52
N CYS A 159 8.06 -19.85 -7.70
CA CYS A 159 7.06 -19.67 -8.76
C CYS A 159 5.75 -19.04 -8.28
N GLN A 160 5.88 -18.04 -7.42
CA GLN A 160 4.85 -17.05 -7.13
C GLN A 160 5.15 -15.78 -7.93
N VAL A 161 4.12 -15.13 -8.48
CA VAL A 161 4.22 -13.80 -9.09
C VAL A 161 4.73 -12.81 -8.04
N GLU A 162 5.63 -11.92 -8.45
CA GLU A 162 6.20 -10.90 -7.56
C GLU A 162 5.39 -9.60 -7.64
N ALA A 163 5.28 -8.86 -6.53
CA ALA A 163 4.46 -7.64 -6.47
C ALA A 163 4.88 -6.60 -7.53
N THR A 164 3.91 -5.87 -8.08
CA THR A 164 4.06 -4.90 -9.19
C THR A 164 4.52 -5.46 -10.55
N CYS A 165 4.43 -6.77 -10.75
CA CYS A 165 4.66 -7.42 -12.04
C CYS A 165 3.35 -7.85 -12.74
N GLU A 166 3.44 -8.01 -14.06
CA GLU A 166 2.42 -8.62 -14.92
C GLU A 166 2.14 -10.11 -14.59
N VAL A 167 1.07 -10.67 -15.17
CA VAL A 167 0.72 -12.08 -15.04
C VAL A 167 0.36 -12.68 -16.41
N GLU A 168 1.12 -13.69 -16.81
CA GLU A 168 1.03 -14.34 -18.12
C GLU A 168 -0.02 -15.49 -18.16
N PRO A 169 -0.74 -15.70 -19.28
CA PRO A 169 -0.68 -14.95 -20.55
C PRO A 169 -1.42 -13.61 -20.47
N ASN A 170 -0.85 -12.55 -21.06
CA ASN A 170 -1.54 -11.27 -21.25
C ASN A 170 -1.52 -10.76 -22.73
N ASP A 171 -1.24 -11.64 -23.71
CA ASP A 171 -1.11 -11.37 -25.16
C ASP A 171 -2.28 -10.60 -25.83
N THR A 172 -3.44 -10.48 -25.17
CA THR A 172 -4.67 -9.91 -25.75
C THR A 172 -5.50 -9.09 -24.75
N GLU A 173 -6.31 -8.17 -25.28
CA GLU A 173 -7.30 -7.36 -24.54
C GLU A 173 -8.15 -8.17 -23.53
N ALA A 174 -8.51 -9.41 -23.87
CA ALA A 174 -9.34 -10.28 -23.04
C ALA A 174 -8.57 -11.09 -21.97
N GLU A 175 -7.25 -11.14 -22.10
CA GLU A 175 -6.32 -11.82 -21.19
C GLU A 175 -5.54 -10.78 -20.33
N GLY A 176 -5.60 -9.50 -20.71
CA GLY A 176 -4.87 -8.39 -20.08
C GLY A 176 -5.12 -8.21 -18.58
N ASN A 177 -4.06 -7.79 -17.89
CA ASN A 177 -4.03 -7.68 -16.44
C ASN A 177 -4.71 -6.40 -15.92
N GLU A 178 -5.21 -6.42 -14.69
CA GLU A 178 -5.85 -5.26 -14.06
C GLU A 178 -4.78 -4.28 -13.52
N LEU A 179 -4.52 -3.19 -14.26
CA LEU A 179 -3.40 -2.28 -14.00
C LEU A 179 -3.42 -1.73 -12.56
N THR A 180 -4.61 -1.38 -12.07
CA THR A 180 -4.85 -0.84 -10.73
C THR A 180 -4.50 -1.80 -9.60
N THR A 181 -4.58 -3.11 -9.82
CA THR A 181 -4.18 -4.10 -8.80
C THR A 181 -2.67 -4.32 -8.77
N ILE A 182 -1.99 -4.17 -9.92
CA ILE A 182 -0.53 -4.30 -10.03
C ILE A 182 0.18 -3.11 -9.36
N VAL A 183 -0.32 -1.88 -9.55
CA VAL A 183 0.32 -0.65 -9.03
C VAL A 183 -0.16 -0.24 -7.63
N ALA A 184 -0.89 -1.10 -6.92
CA ALA A 184 -1.43 -0.84 -5.57
C ALA A 184 -0.36 -0.59 -4.48
N GLY A 185 0.93 -0.85 -4.77
CA GLY A 185 2.07 -0.52 -3.91
C GLY A 185 2.90 0.69 -4.37
N GLY A 186 2.47 1.40 -5.42
CA GLY A 186 3.20 2.51 -6.05
C GLY A 186 3.26 2.39 -7.57
N SER A 187 3.52 3.51 -8.25
CA SER A 187 3.33 3.77 -9.69
C SER A 187 4.02 2.82 -10.70
N LEU A 188 4.90 1.92 -10.25
CA LEU A 188 5.85 1.18 -11.09
C LEU A 188 5.34 -0.20 -11.51
N LEU A 189 4.89 -0.30 -12.77
CA LEU A 189 4.61 -1.54 -13.49
C LEU A 189 5.91 -2.21 -14.00
N ARG A 190 5.97 -3.55 -14.00
CA ARG A 190 7.11 -4.35 -14.49
C ARG A 190 6.64 -5.54 -15.35
N GLY A 191 7.35 -5.82 -16.43
CA GLY A 191 7.01 -6.92 -17.35
C GLY A 191 8.09 -7.28 -18.38
N HIS A 192 7.84 -8.22 -19.29
CA HIS A 192 8.78 -8.76 -20.29
C HIS A 192 8.16 -9.15 -21.64
N ILE A 193 8.53 -8.42 -22.71
CA ILE A 193 8.25 -8.81 -24.10
C ILE A 193 9.04 -10.09 -24.47
N ASN A 194 8.44 -11.29 -24.34
CA ASN A 194 9.10 -12.58 -24.54
C ASN A 194 8.11 -13.72 -24.88
N PRO A 195 7.72 -13.89 -26.17
CA PRO A 195 8.67 -13.91 -27.30
C PRO A 195 8.80 -12.58 -28.07
N THR A 196 9.42 -12.61 -29.26
CA THR A 196 9.65 -11.40 -30.09
C THR A 196 8.42 -10.88 -30.85
N ASP A 197 7.27 -11.52 -30.64
CA ASP A 197 5.98 -11.26 -31.28
C ASP A 197 4.87 -11.04 -30.24
N ASP A 198 5.29 -10.70 -29.02
CA ASP A 198 4.53 -10.51 -27.78
C ASP A 198 4.00 -9.08 -27.59
N VAL A 199 2.90 -8.94 -26.85
CA VAL A 199 2.12 -7.69 -26.68
C VAL A 199 1.33 -7.74 -25.37
N ASP A 200 1.82 -7.06 -24.35
CA ASP A 200 1.29 -7.14 -23.00
C ASP A 200 0.14 -6.15 -22.82
N TYR A 201 -1.06 -6.64 -22.50
CA TYR A 201 -2.24 -5.79 -22.26
C TYR A 201 -2.47 -5.55 -20.77
N PHE A 202 -2.68 -4.29 -20.41
CA PHE A 202 -3.09 -3.83 -19.09
C PHE A 202 -4.38 -3.03 -19.22
N ARG A 203 -5.45 -3.45 -18.55
CA ARG A 203 -6.73 -2.74 -18.55
C ARG A 203 -6.88 -1.85 -17.32
N PHE A 204 -7.65 -0.78 -17.47
CA PHE A 204 -8.15 0.05 -16.38
C PHE A 204 -9.50 0.67 -16.77
N GLU A 205 -10.31 1.04 -15.78
CA GLU A 205 -11.60 1.70 -16.00
C GLU A 205 -11.53 3.16 -15.54
N VAL A 206 -12.10 4.07 -16.34
CA VAL A 206 -12.45 5.44 -15.90
C VAL A 206 -13.87 5.37 -15.33
N PRO A 207 -14.08 5.68 -14.03
CA PRO A 207 -15.38 5.49 -13.39
C PRO A 207 -16.56 6.21 -14.06
N ALA A 208 -17.75 5.63 -13.94
CA ALA A 208 -18.99 6.22 -14.45
C ALA A 208 -19.28 7.59 -13.80
N GLY A 209 -19.64 8.59 -14.62
CA GLY A 209 -19.81 9.98 -14.19
C GLY A 209 -18.51 10.76 -13.94
N SER A 210 -17.35 10.11 -14.06
CA SER A 210 -16.03 10.76 -13.97
C SER A 210 -15.45 11.06 -15.35
N THR A 211 -14.45 11.94 -15.38
CA THR A 211 -13.47 12.00 -16.48
C THR A 211 -12.09 11.65 -15.95
N GLY A 212 -11.29 10.96 -16.77
CA GLY A 212 -9.97 10.47 -16.40
C GLY A 212 -8.83 11.17 -17.14
N SER A 213 -7.64 11.11 -16.56
CA SER A 213 -6.37 11.31 -17.26
C SER A 213 -5.42 10.15 -16.98
N PHE A 214 -4.71 9.71 -18.01
CA PHE A 214 -3.74 8.62 -17.94
C PHE A 214 -2.38 9.08 -18.46
N ALA A 215 -1.32 8.76 -17.74
CA ALA A 215 0.05 8.90 -18.19
C ALA A 215 0.86 7.63 -17.91
N ALA A 216 1.83 7.32 -18.78
CA ALA A 216 2.81 6.27 -18.53
C ALA A 216 4.15 6.60 -19.23
N GLU A 217 5.26 6.22 -18.62
CA GLU A 217 6.62 6.34 -19.17
C GLU A 217 7.46 5.10 -18.87
N THR A 218 8.08 4.47 -19.86
CA THR A 218 9.09 3.44 -19.61
C THR A 218 10.37 4.10 -19.07
N ILE A 219 10.76 3.81 -17.84
CA ILE A 219 11.91 4.46 -17.18
C ILE A 219 13.21 3.65 -17.27
N ALA A 220 13.13 2.32 -17.36
CA ALA A 220 14.28 1.43 -17.39
C ALA A 220 13.94 0.06 -17.98
N GLY A 221 14.97 -0.72 -18.32
CA GLY A 221 14.84 -2.13 -18.68
C GLY A 221 15.34 -3.07 -17.59
N LEU A 222 14.66 -4.19 -17.38
CA LEU A 222 15.12 -5.25 -16.47
C LEU A 222 16.46 -5.84 -16.95
N SER A 223 17.20 -6.49 -16.06
CA SER A 223 18.55 -7.02 -16.32
C SER A 223 19.62 -5.99 -16.76
N GLY A 224 19.38 -4.69 -16.55
CA GLY A 224 20.38 -3.64 -16.80
C GLY A 224 20.39 -3.07 -18.22
N LEU A 225 19.27 -3.20 -18.93
CA LEU A 225 18.96 -2.41 -20.14
C LEU A 225 18.50 -1.00 -19.75
N SER A 226 18.58 -0.04 -20.67
CA SER A 226 18.14 1.33 -20.43
C SER A 226 17.79 2.06 -21.73
N CYS A 227 17.05 3.16 -21.60
CA CYS A 227 16.56 4.00 -22.70
C CYS A 227 17.63 4.46 -23.71
N GLY A 228 18.92 4.43 -23.34
CA GLY A 228 20.04 4.78 -24.24
C GLY A 228 20.56 3.63 -25.12
N MET A 229 19.87 2.47 -25.18
CA MET A 229 20.31 1.30 -25.94
C MET A 229 19.28 0.88 -27.01
N PRO A 230 19.63 0.81 -28.31
CA PRO A 230 18.70 0.44 -29.39
C PRO A 230 18.37 -1.07 -29.46
N ASP A 231 18.62 -1.80 -28.36
CA ASP A 231 18.15 -3.17 -28.12
C ASP A 231 17.09 -3.19 -26.98
N PHE A 232 16.69 -2.02 -26.47
CA PHE A 232 15.58 -1.78 -25.55
C PHE A 232 14.75 -0.62 -26.12
N ASP A 233 13.61 -0.96 -26.71
CA ASP A 233 12.88 -0.13 -27.68
C ASP A 233 11.36 -0.44 -27.54
N PRO A 234 10.74 -0.16 -26.37
CA PRO A 234 9.30 -0.32 -26.11
C PRO A 234 8.45 0.76 -26.82
N ALA A 235 7.18 0.46 -27.04
CA ALA A 235 6.19 1.38 -27.58
C ALA A 235 4.83 1.18 -26.88
N PHE A 236 4.11 2.28 -26.67
CA PHE A 236 2.79 2.30 -26.01
C PHE A 236 1.66 2.54 -27.01
N MET A 237 0.55 1.83 -26.83
CA MET A 237 -0.70 2.04 -27.54
C MET A 237 -1.87 2.01 -26.54
N LEU A 238 -2.66 3.07 -26.48
CA LEU A 238 -3.85 3.16 -25.62
C LEU A 238 -5.11 3.02 -26.47
N TYR A 239 -5.94 2.03 -26.15
CA TYR A 239 -7.22 1.75 -26.80
C TYR A 239 -8.38 1.99 -25.83
N ASP A 240 -9.58 2.24 -26.38
CA ASP A 240 -10.83 2.24 -25.62
C ASP A 240 -11.47 0.83 -25.58
N GLY A 241 -12.53 0.67 -24.77
CA GLY A 241 -13.35 -0.55 -24.68
C GLY A 241 -14.12 -0.94 -25.96
N MET A 242 -13.89 -0.26 -27.10
CA MET A 242 -14.39 -0.65 -28.42
C MET A 242 -13.26 -1.12 -29.35
N GLY A 243 -12.00 -1.06 -28.90
CA GLY A 243 -10.80 -1.37 -29.67
C GLY A 243 -10.39 -0.27 -30.65
N ASP A 244 -10.91 0.95 -30.50
CA ASP A 244 -10.45 2.12 -31.27
C ASP A 244 -9.24 2.76 -30.56
N LEU A 245 -8.22 3.16 -31.35
CA LEU A 245 -6.96 3.69 -30.82
C LEU A 245 -7.12 5.15 -30.37
N VAL A 246 -6.94 5.38 -29.07
CA VAL A 246 -7.03 6.68 -28.41
C VAL A 246 -5.72 7.47 -28.57
N ALA A 247 -4.59 6.85 -28.22
CA ALA A 247 -3.26 7.48 -28.24
C ALA A 247 -2.14 6.45 -28.43
N THR A 248 -0.95 6.89 -28.83
CA THR A 248 0.24 6.02 -28.97
C THR A 248 1.52 6.85 -29.02
N ASN A 249 2.63 6.30 -28.53
CA ASN A 249 3.98 6.83 -28.75
C ASN A 249 5.02 5.68 -28.80
N ASP A 250 6.06 5.83 -29.63
CA ASP A 250 7.18 4.90 -29.77
C ASP A 250 8.54 5.44 -29.26
N ASP A 251 8.82 6.75 -29.35
CA ASP A 251 10.08 7.35 -28.87
C ASP A 251 9.82 8.68 -28.13
N ILE A 252 10.47 8.92 -26.97
CA ILE A 252 10.53 10.24 -26.32
C ILE A 252 11.41 11.21 -27.13
N ASP A 253 12.60 10.77 -27.57
CA ASP A 253 13.46 11.54 -28.48
C ASP A 253 14.45 10.65 -29.25
N ALA A 254 13.99 10.16 -30.40
CA ALA A 254 14.79 9.39 -31.35
C ALA A 254 15.97 10.17 -31.98
N GLU A 255 16.00 11.51 -31.92
CA GLU A 255 17.09 12.32 -32.48
C GLU A 255 18.27 12.50 -31.49
N SER A 256 18.03 12.48 -30.17
CA SER A 256 19.10 12.41 -29.16
C SER A 256 19.50 10.98 -28.79
N GLY A 257 18.62 9.99 -29.00
CA GLY A 257 18.86 8.57 -28.74
C GLY A 257 18.26 8.07 -27.43
N ASN A 258 17.09 8.60 -27.07
CA ASN A 258 16.22 8.09 -26.01
C ASN A 258 15.11 7.23 -26.65
N TYR A 259 15.23 5.90 -26.48
CA TYR A 259 14.34 4.86 -27.01
C TYR A 259 13.26 4.40 -26.03
N CYS A 260 12.98 5.18 -24.99
CA CYS A 260 11.87 4.93 -24.08
C CYS A 260 10.59 5.61 -24.61
N ALA A 261 9.44 5.00 -24.34
CA ALA A 261 8.13 5.54 -24.71
C ALA A 261 7.51 6.30 -23.52
N SER A 262 6.80 7.39 -23.82
CA SER A 262 6.00 8.15 -22.85
C SER A 262 4.69 8.60 -23.50
N ILE A 263 3.58 8.48 -22.77
CA ILE A 263 2.22 8.76 -23.23
C ILE A 263 1.47 9.56 -22.16
N THR A 264 0.65 10.53 -22.58
CA THR A 264 -0.19 11.33 -21.69
C THR A 264 -1.49 11.67 -22.40
N THR A 265 -2.63 11.37 -21.78
CA THR A 265 -3.97 11.59 -22.33
C THR A 265 -4.88 12.18 -21.26
N GLU A 266 -5.46 13.35 -21.53
CA GLU A 266 -6.44 14.03 -20.68
C GLU A 266 -7.86 13.85 -21.25
N GLY A 267 -8.89 13.91 -20.39
CA GLY A 267 -10.28 13.95 -20.84
C GLY A 267 -10.80 12.61 -21.37
N LEU A 268 -10.29 11.49 -20.83
CA LEU A 268 -10.88 10.18 -21.03
C LEU A 268 -12.32 10.20 -20.50
N ALA A 269 -13.25 9.65 -21.29
CA ALA A 269 -14.63 9.46 -20.88
C ALA A 269 -14.77 8.20 -20.01
N GLU A 270 -15.88 8.07 -19.29
CA GLU A 270 -16.25 6.85 -18.57
C GLU A 270 -16.13 5.57 -19.42
N GLY A 271 -15.63 4.49 -18.81
CA GLY A 271 -15.48 3.17 -19.44
C GLY A 271 -14.08 2.58 -19.38
N GLU A 272 -13.96 1.38 -19.96
CA GLU A 272 -12.74 0.56 -20.01
C GLU A 272 -11.72 1.09 -21.04
N TYR A 273 -10.44 1.00 -20.71
CA TYR A 273 -9.30 1.31 -21.59
C TYR A 273 -8.22 0.25 -21.46
N PHE A 274 -7.45 0.04 -22.54
CA PHE A 274 -6.36 -0.92 -22.60
C PHE A 274 -5.05 -0.23 -22.99
N LEU A 275 -4.06 -0.24 -22.11
CA LEU A 275 -2.67 -0.02 -22.46
C LEU A 275 -2.10 -1.32 -23.03
N ALA A 276 -1.69 -1.31 -24.29
CA ALA A 276 -0.84 -2.34 -24.86
C ALA A 276 0.62 -1.86 -24.84
N ILE A 277 1.51 -2.65 -24.24
CA ILE A 277 2.96 -2.49 -24.29
C ILE A 277 3.49 -3.48 -25.32
N THR A 278 4.37 -3.04 -26.22
CA THR A 278 5.06 -3.96 -27.14
C THR A 278 6.41 -3.39 -27.54
N ARG A 279 7.19 -4.15 -28.30
CA ARG A 279 8.42 -3.62 -28.92
C ARG A 279 8.12 -2.82 -30.19
N SER A 280 8.86 -1.73 -30.37
CA SER A 280 8.87 -0.93 -31.58
C SER A 280 9.04 -1.76 -32.86
N PRO A 281 8.36 -1.41 -33.97
CA PRO A 281 8.49 -2.09 -35.24
C PRO A 281 9.87 -1.90 -35.91
N TYR A 282 10.72 -1.03 -35.36
CA TYR A 282 12.08 -0.77 -35.85
C TYR A 282 13.18 -1.49 -35.05
N ALA A 283 12.84 -1.99 -33.86
CA ALA A 283 13.71 -2.73 -32.96
C ALA A 283 14.38 -3.97 -33.57
N GLY A 284 15.45 -4.43 -32.92
CA GLY A 284 16.05 -5.73 -33.19
C GLY A 284 15.12 -6.91 -32.86
N PRO A 285 15.38 -8.12 -33.38
CA PRO A 285 14.71 -9.34 -32.92
C PRO A 285 15.32 -9.79 -31.57
N VAL A 286 14.93 -9.07 -30.52
CA VAL A 286 15.33 -9.26 -29.12
C VAL A 286 14.09 -9.28 -28.24
N THR A 287 14.21 -9.94 -27.09
CA THR A 287 13.23 -9.94 -26.00
C THR A 287 13.83 -9.15 -24.83
N PHE A 288 13.00 -8.41 -24.09
CA PHE A 288 13.47 -7.54 -23.01
C PHE A 288 12.40 -7.37 -21.93
N GLY A 289 12.85 -7.22 -20.68
CA GLY A 289 12.02 -6.74 -19.59
C GLY A 289 12.06 -5.23 -19.45
N TYR A 290 10.98 -4.61 -18.98
CA TYR A 290 10.81 -3.17 -18.81
C TYR A 290 10.29 -2.82 -17.40
N VAL A 291 10.44 -1.54 -17.05
CA VAL A 291 9.78 -0.89 -15.93
C VAL A 291 9.10 0.36 -16.47
N ALA A 292 7.81 0.52 -16.19
CA ALA A 292 7.02 1.68 -16.56
C ALA A 292 6.48 2.38 -15.32
N ASP A 293 6.69 3.69 -15.23
CA ASP A 293 5.99 4.56 -14.30
C ASP A 293 4.61 4.89 -14.89
N THR A 294 3.55 4.87 -14.09
CA THR A 294 2.16 4.99 -14.54
C THR A 294 1.36 5.87 -13.57
N THR A 295 0.46 6.69 -14.11
CA THR A 295 -0.36 7.63 -13.31
C THR A 295 -1.78 7.65 -13.85
N LEU A 296 -2.73 7.46 -12.95
CA LEU A 296 -4.18 7.52 -13.18
C LEU A 296 -4.77 8.58 -12.24
N LEU A 297 -5.58 9.48 -12.78
CA LEU A 297 -6.34 10.48 -12.03
C LEU A 297 -7.77 10.55 -12.57
N PHE A 298 -8.73 10.83 -11.69
CA PHE A 298 -10.15 10.96 -12.01
C PHE A 298 -10.75 12.19 -11.31
N ALA A 299 -11.79 12.79 -11.88
CA ALA A 299 -12.56 13.89 -11.30
C ALA A 299 -14.07 13.63 -11.43
N THR A 300 -14.89 14.11 -10.48
CA THR A 300 -16.27 13.60 -10.24
C THR A 300 -17.36 14.65 -10.43
N CYS A 301 -18.11 14.53 -11.51
CA CYS A 301 -18.98 15.62 -11.95
C CYS A 301 -20.26 15.83 -11.13
N GLY A 302 -20.61 17.10 -10.92
CA GLY A 302 -21.83 17.56 -10.26
C GLY A 302 -21.68 17.82 -8.76
N ASN A 303 -20.45 17.90 -8.24
CA ASN A 303 -20.13 18.01 -6.81
C ASN A 303 -20.17 19.47 -6.27
N SER A 304 -20.27 20.49 -7.13
CA SER A 304 -20.16 21.94 -6.88
C SER A 304 -18.74 22.53 -6.79
N THR A 305 -17.70 21.77 -7.16
CA THR A 305 -16.27 22.11 -7.03
C THR A 305 -15.48 21.59 -8.22
N VAL A 306 -14.97 22.49 -9.07
CA VAL A 306 -14.20 22.10 -10.27
C VAL A 306 -12.82 21.57 -9.87
N GLU A 307 -12.64 20.27 -10.06
CA GLU A 307 -11.45 19.53 -9.64
C GLU A 307 -10.79 18.73 -10.78
N GLY A 308 -9.53 18.33 -10.57
CA GLY A 308 -8.75 17.55 -11.55
C GLY A 308 -8.73 18.17 -12.96
N ASN A 309 -9.33 17.46 -13.92
CA ASN A 309 -9.34 17.79 -15.35
C ASN A 309 -10.73 18.19 -15.91
N GLU A 310 -11.67 18.58 -15.04
CA GLU A 310 -13.03 18.98 -15.42
C GLU A 310 -13.05 20.26 -16.28
N LEU A 311 -14.00 20.35 -17.23
CA LEU A 311 -14.17 21.55 -18.05
C LEU A 311 -15.13 22.56 -17.38
N CYS A 312 -15.97 22.09 -16.46
CA CYS A 312 -16.95 22.81 -15.68
C CYS A 312 -17.43 21.95 -14.51
N ASP A 313 -18.12 22.57 -13.56
CA ASP A 313 -19.06 21.94 -12.63
C ASP A 313 -20.10 23.01 -12.29
N ASP A 314 -21.38 22.66 -12.15
CA ASP A 314 -22.45 23.57 -11.72
C ASP A 314 -23.31 23.04 -10.54
N GLY A 315 -22.81 22.02 -9.85
CA GLY A 315 -23.43 21.38 -8.70
C GLY A 315 -24.49 20.33 -9.05
N ASN A 316 -24.54 19.87 -10.30
CA ASN A 316 -25.40 18.75 -10.72
C ASN A 316 -24.93 18.08 -12.03
N THR A 317 -25.59 16.98 -12.41
CA THR A 317 -25.30 16.20 -13.63
C THR A 317 -26.46 16.23 -14.65
N THR A 318 -27.26 17.31 -14.70
CA THR A 318 -28.40 17.41 -15.62
C THR A 318 -28.01 18.01 -16.97
N ASP A 319 -27.93 17.17 -18.00
CA ASP A 319 -27.73 17.64 -19.38
C ASP A 319 -28.72 18.77 -19.77
N GLY A 320 -28.21 19.99 -19.93
CA GLY A 320 -28.83 21.14 -20.56
C GLY A 320 -28.88 22.42 -19.73
N ASP A 321 -28.26 22.50 -18.54
CA ASP A 321 -28.26 23.73 -17.72
C ASP A 321 -26.91 24.42 -17.46
N GLY A 322 -25.78 23.76 -17.75
CA GLY A 322 -24.45 24.41 -17.76
C GLY A 322 -23.33 23.44 -18.11
N CYS A 323 -23.25 22.35 -17.34
CA CYS A 323 -22.25 21.29 -17.43
C CYS A 323 -22.91 19.92 -17.70
N SER A 324 -22.28 19.07 -18.53
CA SER A 324 -22.82 17.73 -18.80
C SER A 324 -22.65 16.80 -17.61
N ALA A 325 -23.36 15.67 -17.63
CA ALA A 325 -23.10 14.53 -16.73
C ALA A 325 -21.66 13.94 -16.81
N THR A 326 -20.81 14.46 -17.70
CA THR A 326 -19.42 14.04 -17.97
C THR A 326 -18.44 15.22 -17.92
N CYS A 327 -18.76 16.24 -17.11
CA CYS A 327 -17.99 17.46 -16.87
C CYS A 327 -17.46 18.17 -18.11
N SER A 328 -18.29 18.15 -19.16
CA SER A 328 -18.06 18.80 -20.43
C SER A 328 -19.05 19.94 -20.64
N LEU A 329 -18.53 21.10 -21.06
CA LEU A 329 -19.32 22.32 -21.23
C LEU A 329 -20.37 22.20 -22.34
N GLU A 330 -21.65 22.29 -21.99
CA GLU A 330 -22.74 22.01 -22.92
C GLU A 330 -23.20 23.24 -23.69
N THR A 331 -23.42 24.34 -22.96
CA THR A 331 -24.05 25.54 -23.49
C THR A 331 -22.96 26.46 -24.04
N ALA A 332 -22.43 26.08 -25.21
CA ALA A 332 -21.46 26.87 -25.94
C ALA A 332 -21.96 28.30 -26.17
N THR A 333 -21.28 29.28 -25.57
CA THR A 333 -21.59 30.70 -25.71
C THR A 333 -21.26 31.15 -27.12
N THR A 334 -22.28 31.30 -27.97
CA THR A 334 -22.09 31.76 -29.35
C THR A 334 -21.64 33.22 -29.40
N GLU A 335 -20.70 33.51 -30.29
CA GLU A 335 -20.15 34.84 -30.55
C GLU A 335 -21.21 35.93 -30.78
N VAL A 336 -20.86 37.17 -30.39
CA VAL A 336 -21.74 38.35 -30.57
C VAL A 336 -21.09 39.34 -31.53
N GLU A 337 -21.32 39.11 -32.82
CA GLU A 337 -20.88 40.01 -33.90
C GLU A 337 -21.69 41.35 -33.91
N PRO A 338 -21.04 42.52 -34.09
CA PRO A 338 -19.65 42.67 -34.47
C PRO A 338 -18.70 42.70 -33.25
N ASN A 339 -17.80 41.72 -33.10
CA ASN A 339 -16.83 41.59 -32.00
C ASN A 339 -15.42 42.11 -32.36
N ASN A 340 -15.18 42.37 -33.64
CA ASN A 340 -13.92 42.62 -34.39
C ASN A 340 -12.82 43.54 -33.79
N THR A 341 -13.01 44.16 -32.62
CA THR A 341 -11.97 44.89 -31.88
C THR A 341 -12.18 44.79 -30.37
N PHE A 342 -11.10 44.97 -29.60
CA PHE A 342 -11.12 45.19 -28.15
C PHE A 342 -12.20 46.19 -27.64
N THR A 343 -12.55 47.22 -28.42
CA THR A 343 -13.60 48.19 -28.03
C THR A 343 -15.03 47.65 -28.19
N GLN A 344 -15.21 46.60 -28.98
CA GLN A 344 -16.48 45.90 -29.16
C GLN A 344 -16.66 44.82 -28.09
N ALA A 345 -15.61 44.05 -27.79
CA ALA A 345 -15.59 43.08 -26.68
C ALA A 345 -16.05 43.68 -25.34
N GLN A 346 -15.55 44.89 -24.99
CA GLN A 346 -15.99 45.72 -23.84
C GLN A 346 -17.50 46.07 -23.79
N THR A 347 -18.27 45.74 -24.84
CA THR A 347 -19.72 46.02 -24.92
C THR A 347 -20.55 44.80 -25.29
N ASN A 348 -19.90 43.67 -25.54
CA ASN A 348 -20.52 42.35 -25.69
C ASN A 348 -20.76 41.73 -24.30
N PRO A 349 -21.48 40.59 -24.21
CA PRO A 349 -21.44 39.78 -22.99
C PRO A 349 -20.00 39.40 -22.67
N HIS A 350 -19.62 39.56 -21.41
CA HIS A 350 -18.39 38.97 -20.89
C HIS A 350 -18.63 37.49 -20.60
N ILE A 351 -17.57 36.71 -20.68
CA ILE A 351 -17.50 35.28 -20.39
C ILE A 351 -16.92 35.13 -18.98
N THR A 352 -17.55 34.34 -18.12
CA THR A 352 -16.88 33.78 -16.93
C THR A 352 -15.99 32.62 -17.39
N PRO A 353 -14.81 32.40 -16.79
CA PRO A 353 -14.07 31.15 -16.93
C PRO A 353 -14.91 29.91 -16.61
N ASN A 354 -14.38 28.74 -16.99
CA ASN A 354 -15.11 27.48 -17.10
C ASN A 354 -16.28 27.65 -18.08
N ALA A 355 -15.93 27.98 -19.33
CA ALA A 355 -16.88 28.26 -20.41
C ALA A 355 -16.38 27.81 -21.80
N LEU A 356 -17.32 27.27 -22.57
CA LEU A 356 -17.14 26.93 -23.99
C LEU A 356 -17.69 28.07 -24.85
N ILE A 357 -16.94 28.46 -25.87
CA ILE A 357 -17.27 29.53 -26.82
C ILE A 357 -17.41 28.91 -28.21
N THR A 358 -18.40 29.33 -28.99
CA THR A 358 -18.52 28.99 -30.42
C THR A 358 -18.42 30.25 -31.28
N GLY A 359 -17.53 30.26 -32.27
CA GLY A 359 -17.35 31.38 -33.20
C GLY A 359 -16.99 30.96 -34.62
N ALA A 360 -16.86 31.91 -35.57
CA ALA A 360 -16.59 31.60 -36.97
C ALA A 360 -15.93 32.76 -37.77
N ILE A 361 -14.60 32.69 -37.98
CA ILE A 361 -13.79 33.63 -38.79
C ILE A 361 -14.29 33.69 -40.26
N THR A 362 -15.27 34.55 -40.53
CA THR A 362 -15.99 34.61 -41.82
C THR A 362 -16.46 36.04 -42.17
N PRO A 363 -15.75 36.80 -43.03
CA PRO A 363 -14.85 36.35 -44.10
C PRO A 363 -13.34 36.49 -43.79
N ILE A 364 -12.47 36.10 -44.73
CA ILE A 364 -11.00 36.27 -44.61
C ILE A 364 -10.64 37.70 -44.16
N GLY A 365 -9.93 37.84 -43.03
CA GLY A 365 -9.63 39.13 -42.39
C GLY A 365 -10.50 39.49 -41.19
N ASP A 366 -11.38 38.58 -40.77
CA ASP A 366 -12.18 38.61 -39.55
C ASP A 366 -11.34 38.18 -38.33
N VAL A 367 -11.66 38.71 -37.14
CA VAL A 367 -10.83 38.55 -35.92
C VAL A 367 -11.70 38.71 -34.67
N ASP A 368 -11.96 37.62 -33.98
CA ASP A 368 -12.85 37.62 -32.81
C ASP A 368 -12.14 38.11 -31.56
N TYR A 369 -12.79 39.01 -30.81
CA TYR A 369 -12.36 39.41 -29.46
C TYR A 369 -13.45 39.08 -28.43
N PHE A 370 -13.03 38.40 -27.39
CA PHE A 370 -13.82 38.02 -26.23
C PHE A 370 -13.32 38.74 -24.97
N ALA A 371 -14.20 38.97 -24.01
CA ALA A 371 -13.87 39.53 -22.70
C ALA A 371 -14.12 38.47 -21.64
N ILE A 372 -13.14 38.20 -20.77
CA ILE A 372 -13.17 37.12 -19.76
C ILE A 372 -13.04 37.77 -18.38
N ASP A 373 -14.03 37.60 -17.49
CA ASP A 373 -14.02 38.17 -16.14
C ASP A 373 -13.53 37.15 -15.11
N LEU A 374 -12.30 37.32 -14.59
CA LEU A 374 -11.77 36.49 -13.50
C LEU A 374 -12.37 36.93 -12.15
N PRO A 375 -12.96 36.01 -11.35
CA PRO A 375 -13.63 36.37 -10.09
C PRO A 375 -12.66 36.61 -8.93
N GLY A 376 -11.58 35.84 -8.84
CA GLY A 376 -10.52 35.92 -7.84
C GLY A 376 -9.13 36.09 -8.47
N ILE A 377 -8.08 35.74 -7.73
CA ILE A 377 -6.77 35.44 -8.31
C ILE A 377 -6.80 33.99 -8.81
N ALA A 378 -6.33 33.74 -10.03
CA ALA A 378 -6.52 32.46 -10.69
C ALA A 378 -5.44 32.17 -11.74
N ASP A 379 -5.27 30.88 -12.03
CA ASP A 379 -4.52 30.39 -13.19
C ASP A 379 -5.50 30.10 -14.33
N LEU A 380 -5.15 30.41 -15.60
CA LEU A 380 -6.10 30.39 -16.71
C LEU A 380 -5.57 29.61 -17.94
N ALA A 381 -6.22 28.50 -18.27
CA ALA A 381 -5.96 27.72 -19.48
C ALA A 381 -7.01 28.02 -20.57
N ILE A 382 -6.60 28.03 -21.84
CA ILE A 382 -7.44 28.33 -23.01
C ILE A 382 -7.01 27.46 -24.20
N GLU A 383 -7.93 26.72 -24.81
CA GLU A 383 -7.63 25.86 -25.96
C GLU A 383 -8.74 25.90 -27.03
N THR A 384 -8.36 25.80 -28.30
CA THR A 384 -9.27 25.78 -29.46
C THR A 384 -9.54 24.36 -29.97
N PHE A 385 -10.72 24.11 -30.53
CA PHE A 385 -11.08 22.80 -31.10
C PHE A 385 -11.93 22.92 -32.38
N ASP A 386 -12.09 21.80 -33.10
CA ASP A 386 -13.04 21.70 -34.22
C ASP A 386 -14.48 22.04 -33.77
N PRO A 387 -15.31 22.62 -34.65
CA PRO A 387 -16.65 23.07 -34.30
C PRO A 387 -17.56 21.91 -33.87
N GLY A 388 -17.95 21.92 -32.59
CA GLY A 388 -18.73 20.84 -31.97
C GLY A 388 -17.90 19.75 -31.30
N SER A 389 -16.61 19.99 -31.02
CA SER A 389 -15.74 19.12 -30.23
C SER A 389 -15.01 19.89 -29.12
N THR A 390 -14.52 19.16 -28.11
CA THR A 390 -13.64 19.62 -27.02
C THR A 390 -12.33 18.82 -26.96
N SER A 391 -12.07 17.97 -27.95
CA SER A 391 -10.93 17.03 -27.98
C SER A 391 -10.37 16.74 -29.39
N ALA A 392 -11.07 17.12 -30.46
CA ALA A 392 -10.64 16.87 -31.84
C ALA A 392 -10.15 18.14 -32.55
N CYS A 393 -9.08 18.00 -33.34
CA CYS A 393 -8.54 19.07 -34.18
C CYS A 393 -8.05 18.54 -35.54
N ALA A 394 -8.94 18.54 -36.53
CA ALA A 394 -8.66 18.08 -37.89
C ALA A 394 -9.05 19.08 -39.00
N SER A 395 -9.72 20.21 -38.67
CA SER A 395 -10.22 21.15 -39.67
C SER A 395 -10.06 22.65 -39.36
N VAL A 396 -9.64 23.02 -38.16
CA VAL A 396 -9.28 24.40 -37.76
C VAL A 396 -7.76 24.62 -37.79
N ASP A 397 -7.34 25.87 -37.99
CA ASP A 397 -5.94 26.33 -38.05
C ASP A 397 -5.92 27.76 -37.47
N THR A 398 -5.79 27.85 -36.14
CA THR A 398 -6.03 29.08 -35.37
C THR A 398 -4.75 29.74 -34.88
N GLN A 399 -4.88 30.97 -34.39
CA GLN A 399 -3.93 31.54 -33.45
C GLN A 399 -4.70 32.29 -32.37
N ILE A 400 -4.41 31.98 -31.11
CA ILE A 400 -5.02 32.65 -29.95
C ILE A 400 -4.04 33.60 -29.26
N THR A 401 -4.58 34.60 -28.56
CA THR A 401 -3.79 35.60 -27.84
C THR A 401 -4.57 36.16 -26.66
N LEU A 402 -4.08 35.95 -25.44
CA LEU A 402 -4.64 36.60 -24.26
C LEU A 402 -3.99 37.98 -24.05
N PHE A 403 -4.79 38.98 -23.73
CA PHE A 403 -4.36 40.34 -23.38
C PHE A 403 -4.74 40.68 -21.94
N ARG A 404 -3.85 41.44 -21.28
CA ARG A 404 -4.10 42.04 -19.95
C ARG A 404 -5.35 42.96 -19.98
N PRO A 405 -5.92 43.35 -18.82
CA PRO A 405 -7.09 44.24 -18.76
C PRO A 405 -6.97 45.62 -19.42
N ASN A 406 -5.79 45.98 -19.94
CA ASN A 406 -5.58 47.15 -20.81
C ASN A 406 -5.89 46.90 -22.31
N GLY A 407 -6.26 45.67 -22.69
CA GLY A 407 -6.64 45.24 -24.03
C GLY A 407 -5.59 45.40 -25.12
N THR A 408 -4.33 45.63 -24.76
CA THR A 408 -3.26 46.05 -25.70
C THR A 408 -1.90 45.45 -25.41
N THR A 409 -1.65 44.96 -24.19
CA THR A 409 -0.45 44.19 -23.85
C THR A 409 -0.81 42.70 -23.80
N ALA A 410 -0.30 41.92 -24.76
CA ALA A 410 -0.43 40.47 -24.75
C ALA A 410 0.23 39.86 -23.50
N ILE A 411 -0.25 38.70 -23.10
CA ILE A 411 0.30 37.87 -22.02
C ILE A 411 1.05 36.71 -22.67
N ALA A 412 0.30 35.84 -23.34
CA ALA A 412 0.79 34.72 -24.13
C ALA A 412 0.12 34.72 -25.53
N THR A 413 0.66 33.93 -26.45
CA THR A 413 0.18 33.77 -27.83
C THR A 413 0.64 32.40 -28.31
N ASP A 414 -0.26 31.64 -28.93
CA ASP A 414 0.03 30.32 -29.46
C ASP A 414 -0.68 30.09 -30.80
N ASP A 415 -0.08 29.25 -31.63
CA ASP A 415 -0.54 28.81 -32.94
C ASP A 415 -0.89 27.30 -32.89
N ASP A 416 0.05 26.45 -32.44
CA ASP A 416 0.07 25.00 -32.66
C ASP A 416 0.48 24.14 -31.45
N SER A 417 0.44 24.65 -30.21
CA SER A 417 0.83 23.91 -28.99
C SER A 417 -0.28 23.06 -28.35
N GLY A 418 -1.46 22.98 -28.97
CA GLY A 418 -2.55 22.07 -28.58
C GLY A 418 -2.55 20.77 -29.39
N ILE A 419 -3.66 20.02 -29.35
CA ILE A 419 -3.75 18.79 -30.13
C ILE A 419 -3.68 19.06 -31.65
N LEU A 420 -2.71 18.41 -32.32
CA LEU A 420 -2.43 18.42 -33.77
C LEU A 420 -2.10 19.78 -34.42
N ALA A 421 -3.08 20.68 -34.54
CA ALA A 421 -2.96 21.98 -35.22
C ALA A 421 -3.82 23.06 -34.54
N CYS A 422 -4.24 22.78 -33.30
CA CYS A 422 -5.02 23.67 -32.47
C CYS A 422 -4.10 24.45 -31.53
N SER A 423 -4.58 25.62 -31.10
CA SER A 423 -3.80 26.52 -30.27
C SER A 423 -4.14 26.31 -28.79
N LYS A 424 -3.15 26.08 -27.94
CA LYS A 424 -3.27 25.93 -26.47
C LYS A 424 -2.46 27.00 -25.75
N LEU A 425 -3.07 27.62 -24.75
CA LEU A 425 -2.46 28.52 -23.79
C LEU A 425 -2.66 27.92 -22.41
N ASP A 426 -1.58 27.53 -21.76
CA ASP A 426 -1.61 26.69 -20.55
C ASP A 426 -0.67 27.29 -19.49
N PRO A 427 -1.06 27.41 -18.20
CA PRO A 427 -0.19 27.98 -17.16
C PRO A 427 1.13 27.20 -17.00
N THR A 428 1.14 25.88 -17.19
CA THR A 428 2.35 25.05 -17.08
C THR A 428 3.38 25.37 -18.17
N ILE A 429 2.90 25.62 -19.40
CA ILE A 429 3.73 25.95 -20.57
C ILE A 429 3.99 27.47 -20.63
N ASN A 430 3.12 28.29 -20.05
CA ASN A 430 3.11 29.74 -20.17
C ASN A 430 2.89 30.42 -18.81
N ALA A 431 3.89 30.38 -17.92
CA ALA A 431 3.86 30.94 -16.56
C ALA A 431 3.34 32.39 -16.41
N GLY A 432 3.23 33.17 -17.49
CA GLY A 432 2.52 34.45 -17.49
C GLY A 432 0.99 34.36 -17.36
N LEU A 433 0.40 33.15 -17.41
CA LEU A 433 -1.01 32.84 -17.22
C LEU A 433 -1.37 32.42 -15.78
N SER A 434 -0.38 32.30 -14.90
CA SER A 434 -0.57 32.02 -13.47
C SER A 434 -0.74 33.28 -12.64
N ARG A 435 -1.38 33.14 -11.46
CA ARG A 435 -1.66 34.20 -10.47
C ARG A 435 -2.25 35.48 -11.10
N LEU A 436 -3.18 35.33 -12.04
CA LEU A 436 -3.84 36.45 -12.74
C LEU A 436 -4.83 37.16 -11.81
N ALA A 437 -4.56 38.44 -11.51
CA ALA A 437 -5.38 39.27 -10.64
C ALA A 437 -6.80 39.53 -11.17
N ALA A 438 -7.80 39.34 -10.31
CA ALA A 438 -9.24 39.53 -10.57
C ALA A 438 -9.57 40.73 -11.46
N GLY A 439 -10.32 40.49 -12.54
CA GLY A 439 -10.73 41.52 -13.51
C GLY A 439 -10.96 40.99 -14.92
N THR A 440 -11.30 41.90 -15.83
CA THR A 440 -11.61 41.58 -17.24
C THR A 440 -10.34 41.46 -18.09
N TYR A 441 -10.00 40.25 -18.53
CA TYR A 441 -8.98 39.95 -19.54
C TYR A 441 -9.63 39.86 -20.93
N TYR A 442 -8.82 39.85 -21.99
CA TYR A 442 -9.33 39.85 -23.36
C TYR A 442 -8.64 38.81 -24.22
N LEU A 443 -9.38 37.77 -24.62
CA LEU A 443 -8.93 36.78 -25.58
C LEU A 443 -9.18 37.30 -27.00
N ARG A 444 -8.25 37.01 -27.91
CA ARG A 444 -8.42 37.17 -29.35
C ARG A 444 -8.21 35.84 -30.06
N VAL A 445 -9.13 35.47 -30.93
CA VAL A 445 -9.02 34.32 -31.85
C VAL A 445 -8.88 34.86 -33.28
N ARG A 446 -8.10 34.17 -34.11
CA ARG A 446 -8.03 34.40 -35.56
C ARG A 446 -7.63 33.11 -36.27
N GLU A 447 -7.81 33.07 -37.59
CA GLU A 447 -7.16 32.06 -38.43
C GLU A 447 -5.65 32.36 -38.56
N PHE A 448 -4.83 31.31 -38.54
CA PHE A 448 -3.39 31.40 -38.69
C PHE A 448 -3.03 31.98 -40.06
N GLN A 449 -2.00 32.83 -40.11
CA GLN A 449 -1.56 33.58 -41.31
C GLN A 449 -2.59 34.55 -41.96
N ASN A 450 -3.90 34.42 -41.71
CA ASN A 450 -4.99 35.23 -42.26
C ASN A 450 -5.13 35.11 -43.79
N ASP A 451 -5.38 33.89 -44.27
CA ASP A 451 -5.38 33.44 -45.68
C ASP A 451 -6.72 32.75 -46.07
N ALA A 452 -7.37 32.03 -45.14
CA ALA A 452 -8.62 31.32 -45.31
C ALA A 452 -9.80 31.83 -44.43
N THR A 453 -10.83 31.00 -44.27
CA THR A 453 -12.01 31.24 -43.42
C THR A 453 -12.29 30.00 -42.60
N ILE A 454 -12.51 30.15 -41.29
CA ILE A 454 -12.91 29.06 -40.41
C ILE A 454 -14.44 29.10 -40.28
N PRO A 455 -15.20 28.13 -40.85
CA PRO A 455 -16.67 28.19 -40.87
C PRO A 455 -17.34 28.00 -39.51
N GLY A 456 -16.57 27.57 -38.51
CA GLY A 456 -16.92 27.41 -37.12
C GLY A 456 -15.69 26.90 -36.36
N TYR A 457 -15.51 27.31 -35.10
CA TYR A 457 -14.53 26.78 -34.16
C TYR A 457 -15.12 26.76 -32.75
N ASN A 458 -14.56 25.92 -31.89
CA ASN A 458 -14.81 25.89 -30.45
C ASN A 458 -13.61 26.49 -29.70
N VAL A 459 -13.84 27.07 -28.52
CA VAL A 459 -12.79 27.45 -27.56
C VAL A 459 -13.23 27.12 -26.15
N VAL A 460 -12.43 26.37 -25.41
CA VAL A 460 -12.62 26.15 -23.97
C VAL A 460 -11.74 27.14 -23.20
N VAL A 461 -12.30 27.75 -22.15
CA VAL A 461 -11.59 28.61 -21.19
C VAL A 461 -11.78 28.00 -19.80
N ARG A 462 -10.70 27.47 -19.19
CA ARG A 462 -10.70 26.86 -17.85
C ARG A 462 -9.95 27.72 -16.84
N LEU A 463 -10.44 27.76 -15.61
CA LEU A 463 -9.61 28.00 -14.44
C LEU A 463 -8.78 26.74 -14.21
N ALA A 464 -7.51 26.91 -13.83
CA ALA A 464 -6.63 25.81 -13.43
C ALA A 464 -6.23 25.91 -11.93
N ALA A 465 -6.59 27.02 -11.29
CA ALA A 465 -6.64 27.27 -9.85
C ALA A 465 -7.51 28.51 -9.61
N LEU A 466 -8.21 28.61 -8.48
CA LEU A 466 -9.00 29.79 -8.10
C LEU A 466 -8.97 30.05 -6.58
N CYS A 467 -8.28 31.13 -6.22
CA CYS A 467 -8.05 31.49 -4.83
C CYS A 467 -9.34 31.75 -4.03
N GLY A 468 -9.62 30.87 -3.05
CA GLY A 468 -10.69 30.99 -2.06
C GLY A 468 -11.97 30.20 -2.41
N ASP A 469 -11.86 29.02 -3.03
CA ASP A 469 -12.98 28.21 -3.52
C ASP A 469 -13.29 26.94 -2.72
N GLY A 470 -12.32 26.39 -1.97
CA GLY A 470 -12.44 25.19 -1.14
C GLY A 470 -11.24 24.22 -1.26
N VAL A 471 -10.41 24.35 -2.29
CA VAL A 471 -9.31 23.42 -2.62
C VAL A 471 -8.02 24.18 -2.94
N ARG A 472 -6.86 23.57 -2.66
CA ARG A 472 -5.54 24.17 -2.97
C ARG A 472 -5.03 23.62 -4.30
N GLN A 473 -5.00 24.45 -5.35
CA GLN A 473 -4.69 24.04 -6.72
C GLN A 473 -3.46 24.76 -7.30
N LEU A 474 -2.72 24.07 -8.19
CA LEU A 474 -1.53 24.52 -8.93
C LEU A 474 -0.63 25.54 -8.20
N SER A 475 -0.79 26.84 -8.49
CA SER A 475 0.12 27.90 -8.05
C SER A 475 -0.20 28.46 -6.66
N GLU A 476 -1.05 27.80 -5.87
CA GLU A 476 -1.52 28.27 -4.56
C GLU A 476 -0.70 27.70 -3.39
N GLU A 477 -0.46 28.53 -2.37
CA GLU A 477 0.22 28.14 -1.12
C GLU A 477 -0.79 27.80 -0.01
N CYS A 478 -2.04 28.27 -0.18
CA CYS A 478 -3.20 28.07 0.69
C CYS A 478 -4.47 28.51 -0.06
N ASP A 479 -5.64 28.03 0.36
CA ASP A 479 -6.94 28.39 -0.23
C ASP A 479 -7.75 29.31 0.70
N GLY A 480 -7.35 30.59 0.76
CA GLY A 480 -8.01 31.59 1.59
C GLY A 480 -8.10 31.22 3.09
N GLY A 481 -9.09 31.80 3.78
CA GLY A 481 -9.27 31.60 5.23
C GLY A 481 -8.23 32.29 6.13
N PRO A 482 -8.21 31.99 7.44
CA PRO A 482 -7.23 32.54 8.38
C PRO A 482 -5.85 31.89 8.15
N GLY A 483 -4.81 32.70 7.94
CA GLY A 483 -3.49 32.19 7.55
C GLY A 483 -3.21 32.24 6.04
N CYS A 484 -4.12 32.82 5.24
CA CYS A 484 -3.94 33.00 3.82
C CYS A 484 -4.29 34.42 3.35
N ASN A 485 -3.50 34.94 2.41
CA ASN A 485 -3.70 36.25 1.83
C ASN A 485 -4.77 36.24 0.72
N ALA A 486 -5.22 37.43 0.31
CA ALA A 486 -6.20 37.59 -0.77
C ALA A 486 -5.63 37.34 -2.19
N ASP A 487 -4.44 36.77 -2.28
CA ASP A 487 -3.73 36.32 -3.48
C ASP A 487 -3.25 34.86 -3.36
N CYS A 488 -3.72 34.13 -2.34
CA CYS A 488 -3.41 32.73 -2.05
C CYS A 488 -1.91 32.40 -1.91
N THR A 489 -1.14 33.43 -1.56
CA THR A 489 0.08 33.26 -0.76
C THR A 489 -0.29 33.08 0.71
N ARG A 490 0.53 32.36 1.50
CA ARG A 490 0.29 32.28 2.95
C ARG A 490 0.35 33.67 3.59
N THR A 491 -0.50 33.88 4.60
CA THR A 491 -0.37 35.08 5.42
C THR A 491 0.87 34.94 6.27
N PRO A 492 1.80 35.91 6.22
CA PRO A 492 2.96 35.93 7.10
C PRO A 492 2.52 35.98 8.59
N VAL A 493 2.90 34.98 9.37
CA VAL A 493 2.57 34.82 10.81
C VAL A 493 3.83 34.50 11.60
N CYS A 494 4.75 35.46 11.60
CA CYS A 494 5.96 35.51 12.40
C CYS A 494 5.88 34.77 13.74
N GLY A 495 6.72 33.75 13.87
CA GLY A 495 6.78 32.81 14.97
C GLY A 495 5.96 31.54 14.78
N ASP A 496 5.75 31.08 13.54
CA ASP A 496 5.12 29.78 13.24
C ASP A 496 6.09 28.71 12.70
N GLY A 497 7.36 29.06 12.48
CA GLY A 497 8.42 28.18 11.98
C GLY A 497 8.49 28.07 10.46
N ILE A 498 7.67 28.82 9.71
CA ILE A 498 7.53 28.67 8.25
C ILE A 498 7.66 30.03 7.56
N VAL A 499 8.89 30.40 7.17
CA VAL A 499 9.16 31.65 6.42
C VAL A 499 8.26 31.75 5.18
N ASN A 500 7.31 32.70 5.16
CA ASN A 500 6.36 32.80 4.06
C ASN A 500 5.96 34.23 3.65
N GLY A 501 5.52 34.37 2.40
CA GLY A 501 4.96 35.61 1.86
C GLY A 501 5.88 36.83 1.92
N GLY A 502 5.69 37.68 2.93
CA GLY A 502 6.36 38.97 3.09
C GLY A 502 7.46 39.01 4.16
N GLU A 503 7.85 37.85 4.67
CA GLU A 503 8.79 37.68 5.78
C GLU A 503 10.21 37.49 5.26
N MET A 504 11.20 37.98 6.02
CA MET A 504 12.61 37.79 5.69
C MET A 504 13.22 36.58 6.41
N CYS A 505 12.55 36.12 7.47
CA CYS A 505 12.93 35.04 8.39
C CYS A 505 11.69 34.60 9.16
N ASP A 506 11.78 33.47 9.85
CA ASP A 506 10.91 33.03 10.95
C ASP A 506 11.76 32.06 11.79
N ASP A 507 11.78 32.22 13.11
CA ASP A 507 12.58 31.42 14.05
C ASP A 507 11.70 30.62 15.04
N GLY A 508 10.46 30.33 14.64
CA GLY A 508 9.48 29.61 15.46
C GLY A 508 8.98 30.39 16.67
N ASN A 509 9.38 31.65 16.86
CA ASN A 509 8.96 32.46 17.98
C ASN A 509 8.82 33.98 17.67
N THR A 510 8.60 34.80 18.71
CA THR A 510 8.35 36.26 18.57
C THR A 510 9.11 37.07 19.60
N THR A 511 10.36 36.67 19.86
CA THR A 511 11.32 37.45 20.64
C THR A 511 11.97 38.52 19.73
N ASP A 512 12.80 39.39 20.30
CA ASP A 512 13.66 40.32 19.55
C ASP A 512 15.11 40.00 19.94
N GLY A 513 15.97 39.70 18.97
CA GLY A 513 17.43 39.58 19.14
C GLY A 513 18.02 38.16 19.02
N ASP A 514 17.24 37.17 18.61
CA ASP A 514 17.59 35.75 18.50
C ASP A 514 17.86 35.28 17.05
N GLY A 515 17.23 35.88 16.04
CA GLY A 515 17.57 35.67 14.62
C GLY A 515 16.61 36.44 13.73
N CYS A 516 15.32 36.29 14.03
CA CYS A 516 14.25 37.09 13.49
C CYS A 516 13.78 38.16 14.51
N SER A 517 13.02 39.15 14.03
CA SER A 517 12.34 40.11 14.90
C SER A 517 10.89 39.69 15.09
N ALA A 518 10.23 40.18 16.15
CA ALA A 518 8.77 40.07 16.32
C ALA A 518 7.92 40.83 15.25
N THR A 519 8.51 41.17 14.10
CA THR A 519 7.89 41.72 12.89
C THR A 519 8.39 41.06 11.60
N CYS A 520 9.15 39.97 11.70
CA CYS A 520 9.77 39.19 10.63
C CYS A 520 10.54 39.99 9.57
N ALA A 521 11.12 41.11 10.02
CA ALA A 521 12.32 41.66 9.42
C ALA A 521 13.56 40.93 9.99
N LEU A 522 14.53 40.68 9.12
CA LEU A 522 15.83 40.09 9.46
C LEU A 522 16.51 40.87 10.58
N GLU A 523 16.90 40.19 11.66
CA GLU A 523 17.87 40.75 12.61
C GLU A 523 19.27 40.20 12.29
N GLY A 524 20.25 40.42 13.16
CA GLY A 524 21.63 39.92 12.97
C GLY A 524 22.47 40.56 11.84
N LEU A 525 21.86 41.15 10.79
CA LEU A 525 22.51 41.62 9.55
C LEU A 525 23.93 42.18 9.72
N VAL A 526 24.91 41.39 9.31
CA VAL A 526 26.32 41.74 9.27
C VAL A 526 26.72 42.13 7.85
N SER A 527 27.40 43.24 7.65
CA SER A 527 28.09 43.52 6.39
C SER A 527 29.55 43.07 6.46
N GLU A 528 30.09 42.62 5.33
CA GLU A 528 31.52 42.38 5.08
C GLU A 528 32.44 43.53 5.57
N VAL A 529 33.73 43.25 5.77
CA VAL A 529 34.70 44.26 6.26
C VAL A 529 36.04 44.18 5.55
N GLU A 530 36.14 44.85 4.40
CA GLU A 530 37.31 44.71 3.52
C GLU A 530 38.65 45.28 4.04
N PRO A 531 39.78 44.59 3.77
CA PRO A 531 39.89 43.31 3.04
C PRO A 531 39.57 42.10 3.92
N ASN A 532 38.89 41.10 3.37
CA ASN A 532 38.59 39.85 4.08
C ASN A 532 39.14 38.58 3.37
N ASP A 533 39.88 38.73 2.26
CA ASP A 533 40.27 37.70 1.27
C ASP A 533 41.24 36.58 1.73
N THR A 534 41.34 36.33 3.04
CA THR A 534 41.91 35.11 3.63
C THR A 534 41.24 34.73 4.97
N THR A 535 41.36 33.47 5.39
CA THR A 535 41.01 33.02 6.77
C THR A 535 41.74 33.77 7.90
N ALA A 536 42.76 34.57 7.60
CA ALA A 536 43.46 35.42 8.57
C ALA A 536 42.92 36.88 8.62
N GLU A 537 42.08 37.26 7.66
CA GLU A 537 41.48 38.59 7.47
C GLU A 537 39.94 38.57 7.55
N ALA A 538 39.34 37.37 7.53
CA ALA A 538 37.92 37.05 7.60
C ALA A 538 37.03 37.93 8.52
N THR A 539 35.81 38.21 8.03
CA THR A 539 34.78 38.98 8.73
C THR A 539 34.30 38.28 10.00
N THR A 540 34.29 39.02 11.12
CA THR A 540 34.08 38.49 12.49
C THR A 540 32.97 39.21 13.29
N ASN A 541 32.27 40.18 12.70
CA ASN A 541 31.43 41.15 13.44
C ASN A 541 29.97 40.69 13.69
N GLY A 542 29.75 39.44 14.09
CA GLY A 542 28.40 38.96 14.46
C GLY A 542 28.31 37.49 14.91
N ALA A 543 29.38 36.71 14.76
CA ALA A 543 29.44 35.26 14.87
C ALA A 543 29.23 34.62 16.27
N THR A 544 28.32 35.14 17.10
CA THR A 544 28.04 34.60 18.45
C THR A 544 26.54 34.59 18.77
N LEU A 545 25.71 34.39 17.75
CA LEU A 545 24.26 34.17 17.81
C LEU A 545 23.94 32.97 16.89
N PRO A 546 22.82 32.27 17.08
CA PRO A 546 22.20 31.55 15.98
C PRO A 546 21.82 32.52 14.84
N ASP A 547 21.57 31.95 13.67
CA ASP A 547 20.92 32.58 12.51
C ASP A 547 21.49 33.94 12.10
N VAL A 548 22.82 33.99 11.96
CA VAL A 548 23.53 35.17 11.47
C VAL A 548 23.47 35.21 9.95
N ILE A 549 22.98 36.33 9.41
CA ILE A 549 23.01 36.60 7.96
C ILE A 549 24.02 37.70 7.64
N PHE A 550 24.98 37.35 6.80
CA PHE A 550 26.00 38.23 6.27
C PHE A 550 25.56 38.80 4.90
N THR A 551 26.12 39.95 4.54
CA THR A 551 25.86 40.66 3.28
C THR A 551 27.20 41.15 2.71
N GLY A 552 27.48 40.84 1.45
CA GLY A 552 28.76 41.16 0.81
C GLY A 552 28.69 41.28 -0.72
N ALA A 553 29.84 41.48 -1.37
CA ALA A 553 29.95 41.64 -2.83
C ALA A 553 31.35 41.29 -3.37
N ILE A 554 31.41 40.35 -4.32
CA ILE A 554 32.62 39.96 -5.05
C ILE A 554 32.95 41.02 -6.13
N ASP A 555 33.36 42.25 -5.75
CA ASP A 555 33.83 43.31 -6.68
C ASP A 555 35.21 43.90 -6.27
N PRO A 556 36.32 43.50 -6.93
CA PRO A 556 36.36 43.10 -8.34
C PRO A 556 36.84 41.66 -8.62
N ALA A 557 35.98 40.86 -9.27
CA ALA A 557 36.30 39.71 -10.14
C ALA A 557 37.61 38.97 -9.80
N GLY A 558 37.51 37.99 -8.90
CA GLY A 558 38.65 37.37 -8.22
C GLY A 558 38.95 37.94 -6.84
N ASP A 559 37.97 38.62 -6.21
CA ASP A 559 37.82 38.63 -4.75
C ASP A 559 37.37 37.24 -4.27
N GLU A 560 37.60 36.94 -2.98
CA GLU A 560 37.08 35.75 -2.28
C GLU A 560 36.65 36.20 -0.89
N ASP A 561 35.43 35.88 -0.46
CA ASP A 561 34.89 36.36 0.80
C ASP A 561 35.03 35.32 1.93
N TYR A 562 35.73 35.65 3.02
CA TYR A 562 35.82 34.77 4.20
C TYR A 562 35.06 35.31 5.42
N TYR A 563 34.26 34.45 6.03
CA TYR A 563 33.51 34.69 7.27
C TYR A 563 33.95 33.71 8.35
N ALA A 564 34.15 34.20 9.57
CA ALA A 564 34.52 33.38 10.71
C ALA A 564 33.30 33.13 11.61
N ILE A 565 32.97 31.86 11.86
CA ILE A 565 31.80 31.39 12.61
C ILE A 565 32.27 30.74 13.92
N GLU A 566 31.85 31.22 15.10
CA GLU A 566 32.21 30.59 16.38
C GLU A 566 31.13 29.57 16.77
N VAL A 567 31.44 28.28 16.64
CA VAL A 567 30.59 27.17 17.07
C VAL A 567 30.84 26.95 18.58
N PRO A 568 29.85 27.21 19.47
CA PRO A 568 30.10 27.40 20.90
C PRO A 568 30.07 26.10 21.74
N SER A 569 29.26 25.14 21.30
CA SER A 569 29.15 23.75 21.78
C SER A 569 29.35 22.81 20.57
N VAL A 570 28.90 21.55 20.59
CA VAL A 570 28.81 20.77 19.34
C VAL A 570 27.55 21.18 18.61
N ALA A 571 27.60 21.23 17.28
CA ALA A 571 26.48 21.72 16.48
C ALA A 571 26.44 21.10 15.09
N ASP A 572 25.24 21.06 14.53
CA ASP A 572 25.00 20.85 13.10
C ASP A 572 24.81 22.22 12.44
N LEU A 573 25.63 22.54 11.45
CA LEU A 573 25.53 23.79 10.68
C LEU A 573 24.81 23.55 9.34
N VAL A 574 23.95 24.50 8.98
CA VAL A 574 23.52 24.69 7.59
C VAL A 574 23.96 26.08 7.12
N VAL A 575 24.60 26.11 5.95
CA VAL A 575 25.23 27.31 5.39
C VAL A 575 24.73 27.49 3.95
N GLU A 576 24.07 28.61 3.68
CA GLU A 576 23.33 28.81 2.42
C GLU A 576 23.59 30.22 1.87
N THR A 577 23.84 30.32 0.56
CA THR A 577 24.00 31.60 -0.14
C THR A 577 22.74 32.00 -0.89
N PHE A 578 22.56 33.31 -1.06
CA PHE A 578 21.43 33.94 -1.72
C PHE A 578 21.90 35.22 -2.44
N ASP A 579 21.05 35.80 -3.29
CA ASP A 579 21.35 37.10 -3.89
C ASP A 579 21.23 38.27 -2.90
N GLY A 580 21.45 39.50 -3.39
CA GLY A 580 21.39 40.72 -2.60
C GLY A 580 19.99 41.14 -2.09
N ASN A 581 18.93 40.38 -2.37
CA ASN A 581 17.59 40.59 -1.82
C ASN A 581 17.38 39.89 -0.46
N GLY A 582 18.09 38.77 -0.21
CA GLY A 582 18.01 38.00 1.03
C GLY A 582 17.61 36.53 0.84
N PRO A 583 17.40 35.78 1.94
CA PRO A 583 16.97 34.38 1.91
C PRO A 583 15.76 34.10 1.01
N GLY A 584 15.78 32.94 0.35
CA GLY A 584 14.75 32.53 -0.61
C GLY A 584 14.83 33.21 -1.97
N SER A 585 15.90 33.96 -2.27
CA SER A 585 16.11 34.62 -3.57
C SER A 585 17.48 34.33 -4.15
N CYS A 586 17.52 33.94 -5.43
CA CYS A 586 18.75 33.75 -6.20
C CYS A 586 18.50 34.07 -7.68
N GLU A 587 18.38 35.36 -8.01
CA GLU A 587 18.27 35.89 -9.37
C GLU A 587 19.61 36.49 -9.84
N GLY A 588 20.37 35.71 -10.61
CA GLY A 588 21.53 36.22 -11.35
C GLY A 588 22.82 36.35 -10.54
N VAL A 589 22.96 35.56 -9.47
CA VAL A 589 24.24 35.27 -8.80
C VAL A 589 24.55 33.78 -8.95
N ASP A 590 25.84 33.44 -8.91
CA ASP A 590 26.40 32.11 -9.16
C ASP A 590 27.51 31.91 -8.13
N THR A 591 27.29 31.09 -7.09
CA THR A 591 28.18 31.04 -5.92
C THR A 591 28.96 29.73 -5.80
N GLU A 592 30.08 29.79 -5.07
CA GLU A 592 30.83 28.63 -4.59
C GLU A 592 30.99 28.75 -3.07
N LEU A 593 30.41 27.80 -2.31
CA LEU A 593 30.56 27.69 -0.86
C LEU A 593 31.62 26.65 -0.47
N GLN A 594 32.44 27.00 0.53
CA GLN A 594 33.34 26.07 1.20
C GLN A 594 33.29 26.26 2.72
N LEU A 595 33.03 25.17 3.46
CA LEU A 595 33.16 25.13 4.91
C LEU A 595 34.54 24.59 5.29
N ILE A 596 35.30 25.36 6.07
CA ILE A 596 36.70 25.13 6.39
C ILE A 596 36.89 25.02 7.91
N ALA A 597 37.65 24.02 8.34
CA ALA A 597 37.89 23.69 9.74
C ALA A 597 38.68 24.77 10.51
N PRO A 598 38.70 24.74 11.85
CA PRO A 598 39.41 25.72 12.69
C PRO A 598 40.95 25.73 12.58
N ASP A 599 41.55 24.92 11.71
CA ASP A 599 42.96 25.09 11.31
C ASP A 599 43.17 26.11 10.17
N GLY A 600 42.07 26.59 9.55
CA GLY A 600 42.05 27.57 8.47
C GLY A 600 42.52 27.04 7.12
N THR A 601 42.60 25.70 6.95
CA THR A 601 43.18 25.03 5.76
C THR A 601 42.51 23.72 5.34
N THR A 602 41.83 23.01 6.25
CA THR A 602 41.15 21.74 5.96
C THR A 602 39.71 22.01 5.52
N LEU A 603 39.40 21.73 4.25
CA LEU A 603 38.03 21.72 3.72
C LEU A 603 37.22 20.58 4.36
N LEU A 604 36.00 20.88 4.80
CA LEU A 604 35.08 19.93 5.42
C LEU A 604 33.88 19.62 4.51
N ALA A 605 33.27 20.66 3.93
CA ALA A 605 32.21 20.58 2.94
C ALA A 605 32.41 21.62 1.84
N TYR A 606 31.83 21.36 0.67
CA TYR A 606 31.85 22.17 -0.55
C TYR A 606 30.47 22.06 -1.19
N SER A 607 29.97 23.16 -1.75
CA SER A 607 28.81 23.17 -2.62
C SER A 607 28.98 24.26 -3.67
N ASP A 608 28.59 23.98 -4.91
CA ASP A 608 28.37 24.97 -5.95
C ASP A 608 26.86 25.18 -6.15
N GLU A 609 26.13 24.12 -6.55
CA GLU A 609 24.76 24.24 -7.08
C GLU A 609 23.68 23.49 -6.25
N GLU A 610 23.93 23.17 -4.98
CA GLU A 610 23.00 22.33 -4.17
C GLU A 610 21.88 23.13 -3.47
N GLY A 611 21.80 24.45 -3.66
CA GLY A 611 20.77 25.33 -3.07
C GLY A 611 19.72 25.81 -4.07
N ILE A 612 19.12 26.99 -3.82
CA ILE A 612 18.08 27.55 -4.70
C ILE A 612 18.68 28.17 -5.98
N ASN A 613 18.20 27.72 -7.15
CA ASN A 613 18.68 28.10 -8.49
C ASN A 613 20.18 27.82 -8.71
N SER A 614 21.01 28.87 -8.70
CA SER A 614 22.47 28.83 -8.88
C SER A 614 23.20 29.34 -7.64
N CYS A 615 22.59 29.12 -6.48
CA CYS A 615 23.15 29.44 -5.18
C CYS A 615 23.47 28.15 -4.43
N SER A 616 24.53 28.20 -3.63
CA SER A 616 25.10 27.04 -2.95
C SER A 616 24.43 26.82 -1.60
N LEU A 617 24.32 25.54 -1.21
CA LEU A 617 23.83 25.10 0.09
C LEU A 617 24.76 24.01 0.63
N ILE A 618 25.19 24.14 1.88
CA ILE A 618 25.89 23.08 2.60
C ILE A 618 24.98 22.61 3.74
N GLU A 619 24.40 21.43 3.54
CA GLU A 619 23.82 20.58 4.57
C GLU A 619 24.33 19.14 4.38
N GLY A 620 24.64 18.43 5.47
CA GLY A 620 25.14 17.05 5.41
C GLY A 620 26.50 16.78 6.09
N PRO A 621 27.17 15.65 5.79
CA PRO A 621 28.16 15.01 6.68
C PRO A 621 29.49 15.74 6.86
N GLY A 622 29.72 16.86 6.16
CA GLY A 622 30.85 17.76 6.40
C GLY A 622 30.54 18.96 7.31
N ALA A 623 29.26 19.18 7.64
CA ALA A 623 28.76 20.27 8.49
C ALA A 623 28.00 19.79 9.74
N ILE A 624 27.83 18.47 9.88
CA ILE A 624 27.22 17.78 11.02
C ILE A 624 28.27 17.48 12.10
N GLN A 625 27.86 17.48 13.38
CA GLN A 625 28.62 17.07 14.56
C GLN A 625 29.96 17.82 14.73
N LEU A 626 29.94 19.14 14.49
CA LEU A 626 31.13 19.99 14.49
C LEU A 626 31.62 20.30 15.91
N PRO A 627 32.89 19.97 16.28
CA PRO A 627 33.45 20.32 17.58
C PRO A 627 33.54 21.84 17.84
N PRO A 628 33.45 22.31 19.10
CA PRO A 628 33.49 23.74 19.41
C PRO A 628 34.75 24.45 18.92
N GLY A 629 34.58 25.55 18.18
CA GLY A 629 35.70 26.33 17.62
C GLY A 629 35.29 27.33 16.54
N THR A 630 36.28 28.08 16.05
CA THR A 630 36.10 29.06 14.97
C THR A 630 36.24 28.40 13.61
N TYR A 631 35.13 28.18 12.90
CA TYR A 631 35.10 27.69 11.51
C TYR A 631 35.17 28.86 10.54
N PHE A 632 35.51 28.58 9.28
CA PHE A 632 35.52 29.59 8.23
C PHE A 632 34.63 29.17 7.08
N VAL A 633 33.71 30.03 6.68
CA VAL A 633 32.97 29.91 5.42
C VAL A 633 33.70 30.78 4.40
N ARG A 634 34.01 30.23 3.22
CA ARG A 634 34.43 30.98 2.03
C ARG A 634 33.27 31.04 1.05
N VAL A 635 32.95 32.24 0.57
CA VAL A 635 32.08 32.50 -0.59
C VAL A 635 32.97 32.96 -1.74
N ASN A 636 32.66 32.51 -2.95
CA ASN A 636 33.32 32.91 -4.20
C ASN A 636 32.30 32.85 -5.36
N GLU A 637 32.68 33.30 -6.56
CA GLU A 637 31.93 33.16 -7.81
C GLU A 637 32.60 32.08 -8.70
N TYR A 638 31.81 31.22 -9.35
CA TYR A 638 32.32 30.00 -10.00
C TYR A 638 33.16 30.24 -11.27
N PHE A 639 32.86 31.30 -12.04
CA PHE A 639 33.43 31.58 -13.35
C PHE A 639 34.55 32.65 -13.36
N GLY A 640 34.74 33.37 -12.25
CA GLY A 640 35.63 34.51 -12.06
C GLY A 640 35.06 35.86 -12.48
N ASP A 641 33.74 36.03 -12.58
CA ASP A 641 33.06 37.32 -12.83
C ASP A 641 32.64 37.99 -11.48
N PRO A 642 32.26 39.29 -11.46
CA PRO A 642 31.94 40.00 -10.22
C PRO A 642 30.46 39.92 -9.81
N ILE A 643 30.20 39.76 -8.51
CA ILE A 643 28.85 39.77 -7.91
C ILE A 643 28.60 41.13 -7.25
N ASP A 644 27.66 41.93 -7.79
CA ASP A 644 27.32 43.29 -7.30
C ASP A 644 26.79 43.30 -5.84
N ALA A 645 26.11 42.22 -5.40
CA ALA A 645 25.72 41.95 -4.00
C ALA A 645 25.20 40.51 -3.83
N TYR A 646 25.49 39.88 -2.70
CA TYR A 646 24.92 38.60 -2.26
C TYR A 646 24.62 38.63 -0.74
N SER A 647 23.94 37.60 -0.24
CA SER A 647 23.81 37.33 1.19
C SER A 647 24.13 35.88 1.55
N LEU A 648 24.53 35.64 2.78
CA LEU A 648 24.99 34.35 3.30
C LEU A 648 24.32 34.09 4.65
N GLN A 649 23.50 33.05 4.75
CA GLN A 649 22.91 32.58 5.99
C GLN A 649 23.77 31.49 6.62
N VAL A 650 23.95 31.56 7.94
CA VAL A 650 24.53 30.50 8.75
C VAL A 650 23.57 30.22 9.91
N ARG A 651 22.92 29.06 9.87
CA ARG A 651 21.96 28.59 10.88
C ARG A 651 22.49 27.34 11.60
N PHE A 652 22.10 27.15 12.84
CA PHE A 652 22.30 25.89 13.56
C PHE A 652 21.06 25.01 13.38
N ALA A 653 21.24 23.76 12.93
CA ALA A 653 20.17 22.76 12.85
C ALA A 653 20.10 21.87 14.11
N ALA A 654 21.11 21.97 14.98
CA ALA A 654 21.20 21.41 16.33
C ALA A 654 22.29 22.18 17.11
N LEU A 655 22.13 22.41 18.42
CA LEU A 655 23.10 23.16 19.22
C LEU A 655 23.20 22.72 20.70
N CYS A 656 24.00 21.70 20.91
CA CYS A 656 24.28 20.99 22.16
C CYS A 656 24.29 21.85 23.42
N GLY A 657 23.22 21.78 24.22
CA GLY A 657 23.09 22.48 25.51
C GLY A 657 22.37 23.84 25.45
N ASP A 658 21.48 24.06 24.49
CA ASP A 658 20.66 25.27 24.37
C ASP A 658 19.29 25.17 25.06
N GLY A 659 18.77 23.96 25.26
CA GLY A 659 17.45 23.66 25.82
C GLY A 659 16.66 22.55 25.10
N GLN A 660 17.11 22.09 23.91
CA GLN A 660 16.36 21.23 23.00
C GLN A 660 17.12 19.93 22.64
N VAL A 661 16.46 19.02 21.90
CA VAL A 661 17.08 17.82 21.32
C VAL A 661 16.68 17.77 19.85
N GLU A 662 17.57 18.26 18.98
CA GLU A 662 17.28 18.56 17.58
C GLU A 662 18.39 18.02 16.65
N GLY A 663 18.12 17.94 15.34
CA GLY A 663 19.06 17.42 14.34
C GLY A 663 19.63 16.02 14.67
N THR A 664 20.95 15.92 14.86
CA THR A 664 21.64 14.66 15.20
C THR A 664 21.90 14.43 16.70
N GLU A 665 21.24 15.19 17.57
CA GLU A 665 21.43 15.09 19.02
C GLU A 665 20.57 14.00 19.66
N GLU A 666 21.17 13.27 20.60
CA GLU A 666 20.43 12.32 21.44
C GLU A 666 20.04 12.95 22.80
N CYS A 667 20.72 14.04 23.22
CA CYS A 667 20.36 14.79 24.42
C CYS A 667 21.03 16.19 24.55
N ASP A 668 20.32 17.12 25.21
CA ASP A 668 20.65 18.55 25.48
C ASP A 668 21.83 18.78 26.47
N GLY A 669 22.93 18.06 26.31
CA GLY A 669 24.12 18.27 27.12
C GLY A 669 23.95 17.95 28.63
N GLY A 670 24.83 18.54 29.45
CA GLY A 670 24.77 18.37 30.91
C GLY A 670 25.62 17.21 31.44
N ALA A 671 25.00 16.25 32.15
CA ALA A 671 25.72 15.21 32.90
C ALA A 671 25.51 13.77 32.38
N ALA A 672 24.52 13.57 31.52
CA ALA A 672 24.22 12.31 30.84
C ALA A 672 24.57 12.36 29.33
N CYS A 673 25.12 13.48 28.86
CA CYS A 673 25.54 13.67 27.47
C CYS A 673 27.05 13.82 27.37
N ASP A 674 27.61 13.31 26.27
CA ASP A 674 29.04 13.23 26.06
C ASP A 674 29.60 14.56 25.48
N THR A 675 30.80 14.55 24.89
CA THR A 675 31.37 15.74 24.23
C THR A 675 30.79 16.05 22.84
N PHE A 676 29.83 15.27 22.35
CA PHE A 676 29.16 15.36 21.05
C PHE A 676 27.61 15.45 21.16
N CYS A 677 27.06 15.64 22.36
CA CYS A 677 25.61 15.55 22.63
C CYS A 677 24.94 14.27 22.12
N GLN A 678 25.73 13.20 22.02
CA GLN A 678 25.23 11.83 22.10
C GLN A 678 25.04 11.51 23.59
N ARG A 679 24.22 10.51 23.93
CA ARG A 679 24.14 10.03 25.32
C ARG A 679 25.50 9.47 25.75
N VAL A 680 25.87 9.67 27.00
CA VAL A 680 26.99 8.92 27.60
C VAL A 680 26.45 7.52 27.88
N PRO A 681 27.04 6.44 27.33
CA PRO A 681 26.66 5.08 27.70
C PRO A 681 26.83 4.89 29.20
N THR A 682 25.69 4.87 29.91
CA THR A 682 25.60 5.00 31.37
C THR A 682 24.74 3.87 31.93
N CYS A 683 25.06 2.66 31.47
CA CYS A 683 24.67 1.37 32.02
C CYS A 683 23.87 1.41 33.32
N GLY A 684 22.61 0.99 33.23
CA GLY A 684 21.60 1.06 34.25
C GLY A 684 20.75 2.33 34.22
N ASP A 685 20.48 2.90 33.03
CA ASP A 685 19.59 4.07 32.86
C ASP A 685 18.34 3.84 31.98
N GLY A 686 18.23 2.68 31.33
CA GLY A 686 17.10 2.25 30.52
C GLY A 686 17.31 2.32 28.99
N HIS A 687 18.47 2.79 28.52
CA HIS A 687 18.77 2.93 27.09
C HIS A 687 19.99 2.11 26.70
N ILE A 688 20.00 1.50 25.51
CA ILE A 688 21.12 0.67 25.04
C ILE A 688 22.03 1.51 24.14
N ASP A 689 23.05 2.13 24.73
CA ASP A 689 23.92 3.09 24.02
C ASP A 689 25.28 2.48 23.64
N ALA A 690 25.71 2.63 22.39
CA ALA A 690 26.95 2.00 21.93
C ALA A 690 28.18 2.50 22.74
N PRO A 691 28.92 1.62 23.46
CA PRO A 691 29.23 0.24 23.08
C PRO A 691 28.55 -0.84 23.94
N GLU A 692 27.41 -0.53 24.54
CA GLU A 692 26.65 -1.44 25.40
C GLU A 692 25.95 -2.53 24.58
N THR A 693 25.57 -3.61 25.25
CA THR A 693 24.91 -4.80 24.63
C THR A 693 23.60 -5.16 25.32
N CYS A 694 23.22 -4.38 26.33
CA CYS A 694 22.00 -4.40 27.11
C CYS A 694 21.96 -3.13 27.96
N ASP A 695 20.78 -2.81 28.48
CA ASP A 695 20.56 -2.01 29.68
C ASP A 695 19.28 -2.56 30.33
N ASP A 696 19.24 -2.69 31.66
CA ASP A 696 18.07 -3.20 32.41
C ASP A 696 17.50 -2.15 33.40
N GLY A 697 17.85 -0.89 33.22
CA GLY A 697 17.44 0.23 34.07
C GLY A 697 18.15 0.27 35.43
N ASN A 698 19.15 -0.60 35.70
CA ASN A 698 19.94 -0.52 36.93
C ASN A 698 21.38 -1.07 36.83
N THR A 699 22.18 -0.87 37.90
CA THR A 699 23.59 -1.34 37.97
C THR A 699 23.77 -2.52 38.94
N THR A 700 22.85 -3.47 38.95
CA THR A 700 23.05 -4.74 39.69
C THR A 700 23.85 -5.69 38.78
N ALA A 701 23.73 -7.00 38.96
CA ALA A 701 24.48 -8.01 38.23
C ALA A 701 23.82 -9.37 38.49
N GLY A 702 23.49 -10.08 37.43
CA GLY A 702 22.67 -11.29 37.43
C GLY A 702 21.17 -11.06 37.31
N ASP A 703 20.73 -9.87 36.89
CA ASP A 703 19.32 -9.50 36.66
C ASP A 703 18.95 -9.20 35.20
N GLY A 704 19.93 -9.23 34.29
CA GLY A 704 19.75 -9.17 32.83
C GLY A 704 20.95 -8.53 32.14
N CYS A 705 21.50 -7.49 32.77
CA CYS A 705 22.65 -6.75 32.30
C CYS A 705 23.74 -6.66 33.39
N SER A 706 25.02 -6.69 33.01
CA SER A 706 26.10 -6.46 33.98
C SER A 706 26.14 -4.98 34.37
N ALA A 707 26.66 -4.67 35.57
CA ALA A 707 27.18 -3.34 35.94
C ALA A 707 28.38 -2.83 35.07
N THR A 708 28.53 -3.35 33.86
CA THR A 708 29.44 -2.93 32.78
C THR A 708 28.79 -3.03 31.38
N CYS A 709 27.47 -3.25 31.31
CA CYS A 709 26.61 -3.40 30.14
C CYS A 709 27.12 -4.31 29.01
N VAL A 710 27.88 -5.32 29.43
CA VAL A 710 27.92 -6.63 28.79
C VAL A 710 26.67 -7.40 29.19
N LEU A 711 26.00 -7.98 28.20
CA LEU A 711 24.85 -8.88 28.30
C LEU A 711 25.09 -9.99 29.33
N GLU A 712 24.40 -9.91 30.46
CA GLU A 712 24.48 -10.93 31.53
C GLU A 712 23.36 -11.95 31.35
N ALA A 713 23.46 -12.70 30.25
CA ALA A 713 22.69 -13.92 30.07
C ALA A 713 22.95 -14.84 31.27
N THR A 714 21.92 -15.04 32.09
CA THR A 714 22.02 -15.90 33.27
C THR A 714 22.13 -17.34 32.78
N ALA A 715 23.23 -18.02 33.09
CA ALA A 715 23.40 -19.41 32.69
C ALA A 715 22.41 -20.30 33.45
N GLU A 716 21.82 -21.27 32.74
CA GLU A 716 20.97 -22.32 33.31
C GLU A 716 21.58 -22.96 34.57
N GLU A 717 20.76 -23.24 35.60
CA GLU A 717 21.15 -24.11 36.71
C GLU A 717 20.58 -25.51 36.47
N GLU A 718 21.47 -26.50 36.46
CA GLU A 718 21.22 -27.87 36.02
C GLU A 718 21.14 -28.81 37.25
N PRO A 719 20.04 -29.56 37.47
CA PRO A 719 18.94 -29.85 36.55
C PRO A 719 17.90 -28.74 36.39
N ASN A 720 17.33 -28.67 35.19
CA ASN A 720 16.17 -27.87 34.78
C ASN A 720 15.10 -28.69 34.01
N ASP A 721 15.30 -30.01 33.82
CA ASP A 721 14.41 -31.02 33.18
C ASP A 721 12.89 -30.86 33.40
N THR A 722 12.46 -30.27 34.53
CA THR A 722 11.05 -30.17 34.91
C THR A 722 10.73 -28.86 35.64
N ALA A 723 9.44 -28.49 35.66
CA ALA A 723 8.94 -27.38 36.47
C ALA A 723 9.28 -27.48 37.98
N THR A 724 9.51 -28.69 38.54
CA THR A 724 9.95 -28.87 39.94
C THR A 724 11.42 -28.53 40.14
N ASP A 725 12.24 -28.68 39.09
CA ASP A 725 13.64 -28.30 39.09
C ASP A 725 13.76 -26.79 38.81
N ALA A 726 12.96 -26.24 37.89
CA ALA A 726 12.74 -24.80 37.73
C ALA A 726 12.33 -24.09 39.04
N ASP A 727 11.35 -24.64 39.78
CA ASP A 727 10.95 -24.21 41.13
C ASP A 727 12.12 -24.18 42.14
N THR A 728 13.12 -25.04 41.94
CA THR A 728 14.27 -25.20 42.83
C THR A 728 15.38 -24.20 42.49
N ASN A 729 15.55 -23.90 41.21
CA ASN A 729 16.52 -22.92 40.69
C ASN A 729 16.01 -21.48 40.92
N GLY A 730 14.70 -21.28 40.80
CA GLY A 730 14.01 -20.00 40.96
C GLY A 730 13.60 -19.37 39.62
N PRO A 731 12.77 -18.32 39.65
CA PRO A 731 12.32 -17.68 38.44
C PRO A 731 13.42 -16.84 37.78
N ILE A 732 13.46 -16.85 36.45
CA ILE A 732 14.28 -15.94 35.64
C ILE A 732 13.71 -14.52 35.68
N ALA A 733 14.55 -13.53 35.36
CA ALA A 733 14.14 -12.14 35.30
C ALA A 733 13.34 -11.84 34.02
N LEU A 734 12.27 -11.05 34.15
CA LEU A 734 11.58 -10.47 32.99
C LEU A 734 12.49 -9.38 32.37
N GLY A 735 12.48 -9.26 31.05
CA GLY A 735 13.36 -8.38 30.26
C GLY A 735 14.79 -8.92 30.09
N GLY A 736 15.35 -9.57 31.12
CA GLY A 736 16.69 -10.15 31.08
C GLY A 736 16.82 -11.38 30.17
N LEU A 737 18.06 -11.73 29.83
CA LEU A 737 18.37 -12.96 29.10
C LEU A 737 18.75 -14.12 30.03
N THR A 738 18.42 -15.32 29.56
CA THR A 738 18.90 -16.60 30.09
C THR A 738 19.66 -17.32 28.97
N SER A 739 20.82 -17.92 29.23
CA SER A 739 21.54 -18.75 28.25
C SER A 739 21.49 -20.22 28.63
N GLY A 740 21.06 -21.09 27.71
CA GLY A 740 20.96 -22.53 27.94
C GLY A 740 21.56 -23.40 26.83
N SER A 741 21.55 -24.72 27.01
CA SER A 741 22.18 -25.67 26.05
C SER A 741 21.66 -27.12 26.07
N ILE A 742 20.81 -27.47 25.10
CA ILE A 742 20.27 -28.83 24.87
C ILE A 742 21.39 -29.83 24.47
N SER A 743 21.89 -30.64 25.41
CA SER A 743 23.04 -31.54 25.21
C SER A 743 23.11 -32.70 26.26
N PRO A 744 22.40 -33.84 26.05
CA PRO A 744 22.05 -34.43 24.76
C PRO A 744 20.83 -33.86 24.05
N GLU A 745 20.56 -34.40 22.86
CA GLU A 745 19.40 -34.13 21.99
C GLU A 745 18.03 -34.48 22.63
N SER A 746 17.98 -34.71 23.95
CA SER A 746 16.78 -35.04 24.72
C SER A 746 16.71 -34.32 26.07
N ASP A 747 17.50 -33.26 26.27
CA ASP A 747 17.33 -32.35 27.41
C ASP A 747 16.08 -31.47 27.19
N LEU A 748 15.52 -30.96 28.29
CA LEU A 748 14.36 -30.08 28.30
C LEU A 748 14.64 -28.94 29.30
N ASP A 749 14.95 -27.75 28.79
CA ASP A 749 15.29 -26.63 29.66
C ASP A 749 14.01 -25.94 30.14
N VAL A 750 13.60 -26.17 31.39
CA VAL A 750 12.42 -25.53 31.99
C VAL A 750 12.82 -24.40 32.93
N PHE A 751 12.37 -23.19 32.62
CA PHE A 751 12.58 -21.97 33.40
C PHE A 751 11.27 -21.51 34.03
N ALA A 752 11.30 -21.00 35.27
CA ALA A 752 10.13 -20.41 35.91
C ALA A 752 10.06 -18.90 35.64
N VAL A 753 8.87 -18.34 35.45
CA VAL A 753 8.62 -16.92 35.20
C VAL A 753 7.54 -16.46 36.18
N THR A 754 7.67 -15.28 36.81
CA THR A 754 6.71 -14.82 37.82
C THR A 754 6.11 -13.45 37.48
N LEU A 755 4.82 -13.45 37.17
CA LEU A 755 4.00 -12.26 36.92
C LEU A 755 3.49 -11.69 38.26
N THR A 756 3.40 -10.36 38.37
CA THR A 756 3.01 -9.68 39.62
C THR A 756 1.76 -8.81 39.48
N THR A 757 1.56 -8.27 38.27
CA THR A 757 0.34 -7.69 37.69
C THR A 757 -0.37 -8.77 36.85
N VAL A 758 -1.50 -8.41 36.24
CA VAL A 758 -1.98 -9.11 35.04
C VAL A 758 -1.14 -8.59 33.87
N SER A 759 -0.75 -9.46 32.94
CA SER A 759 0.22 -9.09 31.90
C SER A 759 0.10 -9.96 30.66
N ASP A 760 0.42 -9.38 29.51
CA ASP A 760 0.62 -10.08 28.24
C ASP A 760 2.06 -10.56 28.14
N LEU A 761 2.28 -11.83 27.79
CA LEU A 761 3.59 -12.47 27.86
C LEU A 761 4.20 -12.74 26.49
N ARG A 762 5.42 -12.22 26.26
CA ARG A 762 6.24 -12.48 25.08
C ARG A 762 7.49 -13.27 25.45
N VAL A 763 7.80 -14.29 24.65
CA VAL A 763 8.89 -15.25 24.86
C VAL A 763 9.59 -15.46 23.52
N GLU A 764 10.90 -15.22 23.47
CA GLU A 764 11.68 -15.36 22.22
C GLU A 764 13.03 -16.03 22.49
N THR A 765 13.43 -16.95 21.61
CA THR A 765 14.77 -17.53 21.61
C THR A 765 15.65 -16.89 20.53
N PHE A 766 16.96 -16.93 20.77
CA PHE A 766 17.98 -16.47 19.83
C PHE A 766 19.19 -17.42 19.86
N GLY A 767 20.12 -17.20 18.94
CA GLY A 767 21.42 -17.87 18.96
C GLY A 767 22.25 -17.54 20.21
N PRO A 768 23.44 -18.16 20.35
CA PRO A 768 24.32 -18.00 21.51
C PRO A 768 24.97 -16.60 21.64
N THR A 769 24.59 -15.66 20.79
CA THR A 769 25.06 -14.26 20.75
C THR A 769 24.06 -13.26 21.32
N GLY A 770 22.81 -13.65 21.57
CA GLY A 770 21.73 -12.75 21.98
C GLY A 770 20.83 -12.28 20.82
N PRO A 771 19.90 -11.34 21.10
CA PRO A 771 18.92 -10.80 20.16
C PRO A 771 19.46 -10.37 18.80
N GLY A 772 18.62 -10.50 17.77
CA GLY A 772 18.94 -10.11 16.39
C GLY A 772 19.80 -11.09 15.61
N ALA A 773 20.09 -12.29 16.15
CA ALA A 773 20.80 -13.35 15.44
C ALA A 773 20.35 -14.77 15.85
N CYS A 774 20.12 -15.64 14.86
CA CYS A 774 19.85 -17.07 15.06
C CYS A 774 20.81 -17.92 14.21
N ASP A 775 22.08 -17.97 14.64
CA ASP A 775 23.15 -18.70 13.94
C ASP A 775 22.97 -20.24 14.08
N ALA A 776 22.19 -20.84 13.18
CA ALA A 776 21.96 -22.28 13.06
C ALA A 776 21.52 -22.96 14.38
N THR A 777 20.62 -22.28 15.09
CA THR A 777 19.88 -22.78 16.26
C THR A 777 18.45 -23.07 15.81
N ASP A 778 17.87 -24.17 16.26
CA ASP A 778 16.60 -24.75 15.77
C ASP A 778 15.78 -25.18 17.00
N THR A 779 15.12 -24.21 17.63
CA THR A 779 14.40 -24.38 18.90
C THR A 779 12.96 -24.79 18.69
N PHE A 780 12.37 -25.31 19.77
CA PHE A 780 10.92 -25.34 19.95
C PHE A 780 10.64 -24.90 21.39
N VAL A 781 9.69 -23.99 21.56
CA VAL A 781 9.40 -23.32 22.83
C VAL A 781 7.95 -23.56 23.22
N GLU A 782 7.71 -23.89 24.48
CA GLU A 782 6.37 -24.08 25.05
C GLU A 782 6.21 -23.22 26.30
N VAL A 783 5.16 -22.39 26.36
CA VAL A 783 4.73 -21.75 27.61
C VAL A 783 3.79 -22.69 28.36
N LEU A 784 4.11 -22.97 29.62
CA LEU A 784 3.34 -23.83 30.50
C LEU A 784 2.64 -23.01 31.59
N GLY A 785 1.39 -23.40 31.87
CA GLY A 785 0.58 -22.81 32.93
C GLY A 785 1.13 -23.07 34.34
N THR A 786 0.47 -22.45 35.33
CA THR A 786 0.93 -22.45 36.75
C THR A 786 0.94 -23.82 37.46
N ASP A 787 0.54 -24.90 36.78
CA ASP A 787 0.69 -26.28 37.26
C ASP A 787 1.99 -26.97 36.79
N GLY A 788 2.74 -26.33 35.87
CA GLY A 788 3.98 -26.84 35.31
C GLY A 788 3.80 -28.01 34.33
N ALA A 789 2.59 -28.22 33.81
CA ALA A 789 2.26 -29.38 32.97
C ALA A 789 1.31 -29.09 31.79
N THR A 790 0.36 -28.16 31.93
CA THR A 790 -0.50 -27.72 30.82
C THR A 790 0.26 -26.75 29.92
N VAL A 791 0.44 -27.10 28.65
CA VAL A 791 0.89 -26.17 27.59
C VAL A 791 -0.23 -25.15 27.33
N LEU A 792 0.14 -23.88 27.24
CA LEU A 792 -0.74 -22.76 26.85
C LEU A 792 -0.49 -22.37 25.39
N ALA A 793 0.78 -22.28 24.99
CA ALA A 793 1.23 -21.91 23.66
C ALA A 793 2.52 -22.65 23.31
N GLU A 794 2.73 -22.94 22.03
CA GLU A 794 3.91 -23.62 21.49
C GLU A 794 4.30 -23.05 20.10
N ASP A 795 5.60 -22.98 19.79
CA ASP A 795 6.15 -22.46 18.52
C ASP A 795 7.50 -23.11 18.17
N ASP A 796 7.76 -23.33 16.88
CA ASP A 796 9.05 -23.71 16.30
C ASP A 796 9.79 -22.53 15.65
N ASP A 797 9.22 -21.86 14.63
CA ASP A 797 9.95 -20.94 13.75
C ASP A 797 9.39 -19.51 13.61
N GLY A 798 8.45 -19.08 14.46
CA GLY A 798 7.83 -17.75 14.40
C GLY A 798 8.76 -16.55 14.69
N GLY A 799 10.00 -16.78 15.14
CA GLY A 799 11.00 -15.75 15.44
C GLY A 799 11.99 -15.51 14.30
N ILE A 800 13.20 -15.04 14.65
CA ILE A 800 14.22 -14.76 13.62
C ILE A 800 14.85 -16.06 13.07
N SER A 801 14.62 -16.32 11.78
CA SER A 801 15.16 -17.45 10.99
C SER A 801 14.63 -18.85 11.35
N THR A 802 15.11 -19.43 12.45
CA THR A 802 14.76 -20.78 12.95
C THR A 802 14.76 -20.82 14.48
N CYS A 803 14.61 -19.65 15.09
CA CYS A 803 14.42 -19.47 16.51
C CYS A 803 12.96 -19.06 16.73
N SER A 804 12.44 -19.39 17.91
CA SER A 804 11.00 -19.42 18.18
C SER A 804 10.53 -18.12 18.85
N LEU A 805 9.32 -17.66 18.52
CA LEU A 805 8.66 -16.50 19.11
C LEU A 805 7.21 -16.83 19.47
N LEU A 806 6.88 -16.59 20.74
CA LEU A 806 5.53 -16.65 21.28
C LEU A 806 5.17 -15.29 21.88
N ASN A 807 3.99 -14.77 21.53
CA ASN A 807 3.53 -13.47 22.02
C ASN A 807 1.99 -13.41 22.12
N ALA A 808 1.44 -12.36 22.73
CA ALA A 808 0.00 -12.27 22.99
C ALA A 808 -0.82 -11.98 21.72
N SER A 809 -0.27 -11.20 20.77
CA SER A 809 -0.98 -10.88 19.52
C SER A 809 -1.13 -12.09 18.59
N GLY A 810 -0.16 -13.01 18.59
CA GLY A 810 -0.23 -14.27 17.85
C GLY A 810 -0.90 -15.41 18.64
N ASN A 811 -0.98 -15.32 19.96
CA ASN A 811 -1.54 -16.39 20.80
C ASN A 811 -2.29 -15.85 22.04
N ALA A 812 -3.62 -15.84 21.95
CA ALA A 812 -4.52 -15.39 23.01
C ALA A 812 -4.41 -16.15 24.34
N ALA A 813 -3.75 -17.33 24.39
CA ALA A 813 -3.46 -18.03 25.64
C ALA A 813 -2.29 -17.41 26.44
N LEU A 814 -1.61 -16.39 25.88
CA LEU A 814 -0.55 -15.59 26.52
C LEU A 814 -0.98 -14.17 26.87
N ALA A 815 -2.19 -13.78 26.46
CA ALA A 815 -2.81 -12.53 26.86
C ALA A 815 -3.39 -12.60 28.28
N HIS A 816 -3.49 -11.47 28.97
CA HIS A 816 -4.20 -11.27 30.22
C HIS A 816 -3.85 -12.28 31.34
N LEU A 817 -2.60 -12.75 31.41
CA LEU A 817 -2.19 -13.81 32.34
C LEU A 817 -2.23 -13.35 33.81
N PRO A 818 -2.97 -14.04 34.70
CA PRO A 818 -3.06 -13.65 36.12
C PRO A 818 -1.73 -13.71 36.91
N PRO A 819 -1.54 -12.86 37.95
CA PRO A 819 -0.36 -12.90 38.82
C PRO A 819 -0.07 -14.32 39.36
N GLY A 820 1.06 -14.88 38.95
CA GLY A 820 1.38 -16.28 39.19
C GLY A 820 2.77 -16.67 38.67
N THR A 821 3.17 -17.90 38.95
CA THR A 821 4.42 -18.47 38.43
C THR A 821 4.09 -19.44 37.30
N TYR A 822 4.49 -19.07 36.09
CA TYR A 822 4.40 -19.83 34.85
C TYR A 822 5.76 -20.46 34.54
N TYR A 823 5.84 -21.26 33.48
CA TYR A 823 7.13 -21.85 33.07
C TYR A 823 7.30 -21.76 31.56
N VAL A 824 8.54 -21.58 31.10
CA VAL A 824 8.92 -21.70 29.69
C VAL A 824 9.77 -22.94 29.55
N ARG A 825 9.41 -23.85 28.64
CA ARG A 825 10.21 -25.00 28.26
C ARG A 825 10.84 -24.75 26.90
N VAL A 826 12.15 -24.93 26.79
CA VAL A 826 12.90 -24.91 25.53
C VAL A 826 13.43 -26.32 25.23
N GLN A 827 13.31 -26.75 23.99
CA GLN A 827 13.95 -27.97 23.47
C GLN A 827 14.47 -27.73 22.04
N SER A 828 15.14 -28.72 21.44
CA SER A 828 15.47 -28.69 20.01
C SER A 828 14.33 -29.24 19.16
N TYR A 829 14.15 -28.66 17.97
CA TYR A 829 13.08 -29.07 17.06
C TYR A 829 13.18 -30.56 16.69
N ASN A 830 12.03 -31.25 16.76
CA ASN A 830 11.89 -32.70 16.59
C ASN A 830 12.84 -33.59 17.43
N GLN A 831 13.59 -33.04 18.39
CA GLN A 831 14.64 -33.73 19.15
C GLN A 831 15.72 -34.39 18.25
N GLU A 832 15.99 -33.84 17.05
CA GLU A 832 16.98 -34.39 16.11
C GLU A 832 18.42 -33.88 16.34
N TYR A 833 18.58 -32.70 16.94
CA TYR A 833 19.88 -32.00 17.05
C TYR A 833 20.21 -31.56 18.48
N LEU A 834 21.51 -31.42 18.76
CA LEU A 834 22.01 -30.80 19.98
C LEU A 834 22.19 -29.29 19.75
N ILE A 835 21.76 -28.46 20.70
CA ILE A 835 21.95 -27.01 20.65
C ILE A 835 23.10 -26.65 21.60
N PRO A 836 24.30 -26.32 21.09
CA PRO A 836 25.49 -26.12 21.92
C PRO A 836 25.48 -24.79 22.70
N GLY A 837 24.41 -24.01 22.59
CA GLY A 837 24.16 -22.74 23.26
C GLY A 837 23.06 -21.97 22.51
N TYR A 838 22.04 -21.52 23.23
CA TYR A 838 21.04 -20.54 22.79
C TYR A 838 20.88 -19.44 23.85
N THR A 839 20.11 -18.41 23.55
CA THR A 839 19.60 -17.48 24.56
C THR A 839 18.08 -17.37 24.50
N LEU A 840 17.47 -17.08 25.64
CA LEU A 840 16.02 -16.95 25.86
C LEU A 840 15.76 -15.58 26.50
N GLN A 841 14.78 -14.85 25.97
CA GLN A 841 14.23 -13.64 26.55
C GLN A 841 12.75 -13.83 26.88
N VAL A 842 12.31 -13.25 27.99
CA VAL A 842 10.89 -13.20 28.36
C VAL A 842 10.53 -11.77 28.75
N THR A 843 9.71 -11.11 27.94
CA THR A 843 9.24 -9.72 28.11
C THR A 843 7.73 -9.70 28.37
N LEU A 844 7.24 -8.56 28.83
CA LEU A 844 5.81 -8.28 28.83
C LEU A 844 5.47 -7.40 27.61
N GLU A 845 4.33 -7.63 26.98
CA GLU A 845 3.76 -6.74 25.95
C GLU A 845 2.74 -5.75 26.53
N ALA A 846 2.25 -6.00 27.76
CA ALA A 846 1.37 -5.13 28.54
C ALA A 846 1.46 -5.46 30.05
N SER A 847 1.17 -4.51 30.95
CA SER A 847 1.24 -4.72 32.41
C SER A 847 0.28 -3.86 33.27
N CYS A 848 -1.01 -4.07 33.06
CA CYS A 848 -2.18 -3.71 33.84
C CYS A 848 -1.93 -2.83 35.09
N GLY A 849 -2.04 -1.51 34.90
CA GLY A 849 -1.96 -0.52 35.98
C GLY A 849 -0.57 0.12 36.16
N ASP A 850 0.23 0.23 35.09
CA ASP A 850 1.54 0.89 35.09
C ASP A 850 1.50 2.36 34.62
N GLY A 851 0.47 2.76 33.86
CA GLY A 851 0.29 4.10 33.32
C GLY A 851 -0.13 4.17 31.85
N GLN A 852 -0.15 3.04 31.11
CA GLN A 852 -0.36 2.99 29.66
C GLN A 852 -1.42 1.94 29.27
N VAL A 853 -1.94 2.04 28.04
CA VAL A 853 -2.79 1.00 27.43
C VAL A 853 -2.02 0.41 26.25
N GLU A 854 -1.49 -0.78 26.43
CA GLU A 854 -0.52 -1.44 25.54
C GLU A 854 -0.89 -2.93 25.34
N GLY A 855 -0.29 -3.59 24.35
CA GLY A 855 -0.58 -4.99 24.00
C GLY A 855 -2.05 -5.22 23.66
N THR A 856 -2.70 -6.17 24.35
CA THR A 856 -4.13 -6.50 24.19
C THR A 856 -5.03 -5.86 25.25
N GLU A 857 -4.50 -4.98 26.11
CA GLU A 857 -5.27 -4.39 27.22
C GLU A 857 -6.35 -3.42 26.74
N GLU A 858 -7.54 -3.53 27.33
CA GLU A 858 -8.62 -2.59 27.05
C GLU A 858 -8.52 -1.29 27.85
N CYS A 859 -7.93 -1.33 29.06
CA CYS A 859 -7.58 -0.14 29.84
C CYS A 859 -6.65 -0.37 31.06
N ASP A 860 -5.83 0.65 31.38
CA ASP A 860 -4.81 0.74 32.45
C ASP A 860 -5.34 0.69 33.91
N GLY A 861 -6.26 -0.22 34.22
CA GLY A 861 -6.75 -0.42 35.58
C GLY A 861 -7.56 0.76 36.16
N GLY A 862 -7.73 0.75 37.48
CA GLY A 862 -8.34 1.87 38.20
C GLY A 862 -9.87 1.88 38.23
N ALA A 863 -10.50 2.96 37.77
CA ALA A 863 -11.92 3.24 37.99
C ALA A 863 -12.71 3.20 36.66
N GLY A 864 -12.79 2.00 36.10
CA GLY A 864 -13.29 1.71 34.76
C GLY A 864 -12.79 0.36 34.21
N CYS A 865 -11.86 -0.29 34.90
CA CYS A 865 -11.24 -1.55 34.47
C CYS A 865 -11.37 -2.65 35.54
N THR A 866 -11.32 -3.91 35.10
CA THR A 866 -11.48 -5.08 35.95
C THR A 866 -10.21 -5.35 36.78
N ALA A 867 -10.13 -6.50 37.43
CA ALA A 867 -8.87 -6.96 38.04
C ALA A 867 -7.89 -7.57 37.00
N THR A 868 -8.30 -7.59 35.72
CA THR A 868 -7.60 -8.16 34.57
C THR A 868 -7.37 -7.13 33.45
N CYS A 869 -7.72 -5.85 33.63
CA CYS A 869 -7.57 -4.78 32.64
C CYS A 869 -8.41 -4.91 31.35
N GLU A 870 -9.41 -5.78 31.38
CA GLU A 870 -10.65 -5.58 30.60
C GLU A 870 -11.39 -4.33 31.12
N ARG A 871 -12.30 -3.75 30.31
CA ARG A 871 -13.23 -2.71 30.77
C ARG A 871 -14.27 -3.25 31.76
N VAL A 872 -14.79 -2.37 32.62
CA VAL A 872 -15.91 -2.67 33.53
C VAL A 872 -17.21 -2.19 32.91
N ALA A 873 -17.97 -3.14 32.38
CA ALA A 873 -19.44 -3.17 32.31
C ALA A 873 -20.13 -1.95 32.97
N ALA A 874 -20.45 -0.95 32.14
CA ALA A 874 -20.80 0.40 32.56
C ALA A 874 -22.12 0.93 31.97
N CYS A 875 -22.95 0.05 31.39
CA CYS A 875 -24.32 0.23 30.96
C CYS A 875 -24.77 1.65 30.58
N GLY A 876 -24.89 1.86 29.28
CA GLY A 876 -25.29 3.07 28.60
C GLY A 876 -24.13 3.96 28.20
N ASP A 877 -22.97 3.36 27.87
CA ASP A 877 -21.77 4.08 27.43
C ASP A 877 -21.35 3.81 25.97
N GLY A 878 -21.92 2.78 25.33
CA GLY A 878 -21.70 2.43 23.92
C GLY A 878 -20.98 1.10 23.68
N TYR A 879 -20.50 0.40 24.72
CA TYR A 879 -19.76 -0.86 24.59
C TYR A 879 -20.47 -2.01 25.30
N VAL A 880 -20.42 -3.23 24.74
CA VAL A 880 -21.09 -4.41 25.31
C VAL A 880 -20.10 -5.24 26.14
N ASP A 881 -19.77 -4.71 27.33
CA ASP A 881 -18.71 -5.27 28.18
C ASP A 881 -19.23 -6.36 29.13
N PHE A 882 -18.58 -7.53 29.18
CA PHE A 882 -19.04 -8.65 30.01
C PHE A 882 -19.11 -8.26 31.52
N PRO A 883 -20.24 -8.52 32.23
CA PRO A 883 -21.32 -9.48 31.93
C PRO A 883 -22.61 -8.83 31.41
N GLU A 884 -22.50 -7.77 30.62
CA GLU A 884 -23.64 -7.12 29.97
C GLU A 884 -24.09 -7.96 28.77
N GLY A 885 -25.42 -8.08 28.59
CA GLY A 885 -25.98 -8.77 27.43
C GLY A 885 -26.29 -7.82 26.27
N CYS A 886 -26.21 -6.52 26.51
CA CYS A 886 -26.48 -5.47 25.55
C CYS A 886 -25.93 -4.15 26.08
N ASP A 887 -25.71 -3.21 25.16
CA ASP A 887 -25.65 -1.78 25.40
C ASP A 887 -26.39 -1.08 24.25
N ASP A 888 -26.98 0.09 24.49
CA ASP A 888 -27.63 0.91 23.45
C ASP A 888 -27.21 2.40 23.51
N GLY A 889 -26.02 2.66 24.07
CA GLY A 889 -25.45 3.98 24.28
C GLY A 889 -26.19 4.83 25.31
N ASN A 890 -27.16 4.25 26.05
CA ASN A 890 -27.94 4.97 27.04
C ASN A 890 -28.53 4.09 28.17
N THR A 891 -29.13 4.71 29.19
CA THR A 891 -29.73 4.03 30.36
C THR A 891 -31.25 4.17 30.43
N THR A 892 -31.91 4.11 29.28
CA THR A 892 -33.38 4.02 29.22
C THR A 892 -33.79 2.54 29.36
N ALA A 893 -35.00 2.20 28.95
CA ALA A 893 -35.60 0.87 29.11
C ALA A 893 -36.84 0.82 28.22
N GLY A 894 -36.95 -0.23 27.42
CA GLY A 894 -37.93 -0.41 26.35
C GLY A 894 -37.46 0.04 24.96
N ASP A 895 -36.17 0.35 24.80
CA ASP A 895 -35.55 0.81 23.55
C ASP A 895 -34.55 -0.17 22.91
N GLY A 896 -34.01 -1.12 23.67
CA GLY A 896 -33.24 -2.25 23.14
C GLY A 896 -32.54 -3.00 24.28
N CYS A 897 -31.86 -2.25 25.13
CA CYS A 897 -31.31 -2.70 26.38
C CYS A 897 -32.14 -2.22 27.59
N SER A 898 -31.74 -2.65 28.79
CA SER A 898 -32.29 -2.15 30.06
C SER A 898 -31.28 -1.27 30.77
N ALA A 899 -31.75 -0.37 31.63
CA ALA A 899 -30.94 0.36 32.61
C ALA A 899 -30.23 -0.52 33.69
N THR A 900 -30.05 -1.82 33.43
CA THR A 900 -29.24 -2.81 34.18
C THR A 900 -28.51 -3.79 33.25
N CYS A 901 -28.42 -3.47 31.95
CA CYS A 901 -27.77 -4.20 30.86
C CYS A 901 -28.01 -5.72 30.80
N THR A 902 -29.24 -6.10 31.16
CA THR A 902 -29.87 -7.34 30.74
C THR A 902 -30.73 -7.08 29.50
N ILE A 903 -30.66 -7.98 28.50
CA ILE A 903 -31.45 -7.90 27.26
C ILE A 903 -32.95 -7.95 27.59
N GLU A 904 -33.72 -6.97 27.10
CA GLU A 904 -35.15 -6.84 27.41
C GLU A 904 -36.05 -7.76 26.57
N GLY A 905 -35.77 -9.06 26.58
CA GLY A 905 -36.57 -10.04 25.81
C GLY A 905 -36.49 -11.51 26.24
N LEU A 906 -35.51 -11.90 27.08
CA LEU A 906 -35.20 -13.31 27.36
C LEU A 906 -36.37 -14.14 27.91
N VAL A 907 -36.74 -15.20 27.20
CA VAL A 907 -37.78 -16.18 27.58
C VAL A 907 -37.17 -17.58 27.69
N ALA A 908 -37.19 -18.19 28.87
CA ALA A 908 -36.77 -19.58 29.02
C ALA A 908 -37.79 -20.57 28.42
N GLU A 909 -37.30 -21.73 27.95
CA GLU A 909 -38.09 -22.87 27.47
C GLU A 909 -39.15 -23.36 28.49
N VAL A 910 -40.13 -24.15 28.01
CA VAL A 910 -41.21 -24.68 28.86
C VAL A 910 -41.51 -26.15 28.51
N GLU A 911 -40.58 -26.99 28.94
CA GLU A 911 -40.61 -28.46 28.95
C GLU A 911 -41.96 -29.09 29.42
N PRO A 912 -42.50 -30.12 28.72
CA PRO A 912 -41.99 -30.74 27.50
C PRO A 912 -42.26 -29.91 26.23
N ASN A 913 -41.29 -29.86 25.33
CA ASN A 913 -41.43 -29.26 24.00
C ASN A 913 -40.83 -30.13 22.87
N ASP A 914 -40.78 -31.47 23.06
CA ASP A 914 -40.30 -32.53 22.13
C ASP A 914 -40.95 -32.51 20.73
N SER A 915 -42.04 -31.76 20.51
CA SER A 915 -42.78 -31.76 19.26
C SER A 915 -43.64 -30.50 19.07
N PRO A 916 -44.07 -30.17 17.84
CA PRO A 916 -45.02 -29.08 17.58
C PRO A 916 -46.30 -29.16 18.42
N ALA A 917 -46.78 -30.37 18.75
CA ALA A 917 -48.00 -30.58 19.54
C ALA A 917 -47.78 -30.44 21.07
N GLU A 918 -46.53 -30.45 21.52
CA GLU A 918 -46.13 -30.07 22.87
C GLU A 918 -45.79 -28.56 22.95
N ALA A 919 -45.14 -28.00 21.91
CA ALA A 919 -44.94 -26.55 21.73
C ALA A 919 -46.27 -25.75 21.74
N ASP A 920 -47.32 -26.29 21.11
CA ASP A 920 -48.72 -25.78 21.13
C ASP A 920 -49.34 -25.70 22.55
N LEU A 921 -48.73 -26.38 23.53
CA LEU A 921 -49.16 -26.44 24.93
C LEU A 921 -48.19 -25.71 25.88
N ALA A 922 -46.95 -25.50 25.45
CA ALA A 922 -45.98 -24.59 26.07
C ALA A 922 -46.45 -23.13 25.97
N SER A 923 -45.85 -22.24 26.76
CA SER A 923 -46.21 -20.81 26.79
C SER A 923 -45.24 -19.88 26.06
N VAL A 924 -44.21 -20.43 25.42
CA VAL A 924 -43.27 -19.67 24.59
C VAL A 924 -43.89 -19.50 23.20
N GLN A 925 -44.00 -18.26 22.73
CA GLN A 925 -44.63 -17.88 21.47
C GLN A 925 -43.84 -16.71 20.86
N ILE A 926 -43.08 -16.99 19.81
CA ILE A 926 -42.27 -16.02 19.08
C ILE A 926 -43.22 -15.27 18.12
N THR A 927 -43.31 -13.94 18.24
CA THR A 927 -44.26 -13.11 17.45
C THR A 927 -43.58 -11.91 16.75
N GLY A 928 -42.26 -11.93 16.73
CA GLY A 928 -41.32 -10.85 16.41
C GLY A 928 -39.95 -11.26 16.95
N ASP A 929 -39.05 -10.30 17.13
CA ASP A 929 -37.71 -10.55 17.68
C ASP A 929 -37.79 -11.17 19.09
N ALA A 930 -36.92 -12.14 19.36
CA ALA A 930 -36.89 -12.88 20.62
C ALA A 930 -35.51 -13.49 20.88
N GLN A 931 -35.24 -13.78 22.15
CA GLN A 931 -34.11 -14.62 22.57
C GLN A 931 -34.61 -15.64 23.60
N ILE A 932 -34.25 -16.90 23.40
CA ILE A 932 -34.77 -18.04 24.16
C ILE A 932 -33.62 -18.88 24.70
N THR A 933 -33.56 -19.06 26.02
CA THR A 933 -32.60 -19.99 26.64
C THR A 933 -33.22 -21.38 26.75
N GLY A 934 -32.53 -22.40 26.24
CA GLY A 934 -32.97 -23.79 26.34
C GLY A 934 -31.84 -24.79 26.63
N ALA A 935 -32.18 -26.08 26.73
CA ALA A 935 -31.22 -27.15 27.00
C ALA A 935 -31.71 -28.55 26.55
N ILE A 936 -31.02 -29.14 25.56
CA ILE A 936 -31.20 -30.53 25.11
C ILE A 936 -30.81 -31.50 26.24
N GLY A 937 -31.77 -31.82 27.10
CA GLY A 937 -31.56 -32.48 28.39
C GLY A 937 -31.13 -33.95 28.31
N SER A 938 -31.31 -34.60 27.16
CA SER A 938 -30.90 -35.99 26.92
C SER A 938 -30.65 -36.32 25.44
N ILE A 939 -30.00 -37.46 25.17
CA ILE A 939 -29.85 -37.95 23.79
C ILE A 939 -31.21 -38.45 23.31
N GLY A 940 -31.71 -37.88 22.21
CA GLY A 940 -33.06 -38.09 21.67
C GLY A 940 -34.04 -36.95 21.94
N ASP A 941 -33.58 -35.87 22.57
CA ASP A 941 -34.34 -34.69 23.00
C ASP A 941 -34.33 -33.60 21.90
N GLN A 942 -35.38 -32.80 21.79
CA GLN A 942 -35.61 -31.86 20.69
C GLN A 942 -36.44 -30.66 21.15
N ASP A 943 -35.94 -29.44 21.00
CA ASP A 943 -36.63 -28.26 21.50
C ASP A 943 -37.42 -27.55 20.39
N VAL A 944 -38.76 -27.67 20.41
CA VAL A 944 -39.65 -27.04 19.43
C VAL A 944 -40.33 -25.79 20.00
N PHE A 945 -40.13 -24.64 19.37
CA PHE A 945 -40.75 -23.36 19.73
C PHE A 945 -41.74 -22.89 18.66
N VAL A 946 -42.85 -22.28 19.08
CA VAL A 946 -43.90 -21.78 18.17
C VAL A 946 -43.57 -20.37 17.68
N VAL A 947 -43.68 -20.17 16.36
CA VAL A 947 -43.42 -18.91 15.65
C VAL A 947 -44.70 -18.45 14.97
N ASP A 948 -45.44 -17.51 15.57
CA ASP A 948 -46.74 -17.01 15.07
C ASP A 948 -46.59 -15.61 14.45
N LEU A 949 -46.38 -15.55 13.14
CA LEU A 949 -46.06 -14.31 12.44
C LEU A 949 -47.32 -13.58 11.94
N PRO A 950 -47.56 -12.31 12.34
CA PRO A 950 -48.76 -11.57 11.95
C PRO A 950 -48.75 -11.10 10.49
N THR A 951 -47.57 -11.09 9.85
CA THR A 951 -47.32 -10.81 8.44
C THR A 951 -46.25 -11.77 7.93
N GLU A 952 -46.08 -11.89 6.62
CA GLU A 952 -44.87 -12.48 6.04
C GLU A 952 -43.62 -11.71 6.52
N ARG A 953 -42.52 -12.44 6.77
CA ARG A 953 -41.21 -11.92 7.20
C ARG A 953 -40.08 -12.78 6.67
N VAL A 954 -38.88 -12.20 6.63
CA VAL A 954 -37.63 -12.98 6.65
C VAL A 954 -37.13 -12.96 8.09
N VAL A 955 -36.62 -14.10 8.56
CA VAL A 955 -36.27 -14.32 9.97
C VAL A 955 -34.93 -15.03 10.04
N ARG A 956 -33.94 -14.42 10.71
CA ARG A 956 -32.72 -15.11 11.15
C ARG A 956 -33.08 -15.87 12.43
N PHE A 957 -32.87 -17.17 12.42
CA PHE A 957 -32.76 -18.01 13.61
C PHE A 957 -31.29 -18.34 13.80
N GLU A 958 -30.79 -18.23 15.01
CA GLU A 958 -29.37 -18.42 15.29
C GLU A 958 -29.21 -19.01 16.69
N VAL A 959 -28.48 -20.12 16.80
CA VAL A 959 -28.10 -20.69 18.09
C VAL A 959 -26.74 -20.13 18.48
N LEU A 960 -26.59 -19.82 19.76
CA LEU A 960 -25.37 -19.36 20.40
C LEU A 960 -25.20 -20.14 21.71
N ASP A 961 -24.01 -20.15 22.28
CA ASP A 961 -23.76 -20.83 23.55
C ASP A 961 -24.01 -19.89 24.77
N SER A 962 -23.37 -20.16 25.91
CA SER A 962 -23.45 -19.32 27.11
C SER A 962 -22.75 -17.96 27.03
N THR A 963 -22.00 -17.65 25.97
CA THR A 963 -21.39 -16.34 25.69
C THR A 963 -22.38 -15.34 25.12
N ALA A 964 -23.47 -15.82 24.49
CA ALA A 964 -24.46 -15.01 23.77
C ALA A 964 -23.93 -14.19 22.57
N GLY A 965 -22.71 -14.46 22.09
CA GLY A 965 -22.14 -13.88 20.86
C GLY A 965 -21.29 -14.86 20.03
N ASP A 966 -21.11 -16.09 20.50
CA ASP A 966 -20.20 -17.09 19.92
C ASP A 966 -20.68 -18.54 20.22
N CYS A 967 -19.89 -19.54 19.81
CA CYS A 967 -20.08 -20.97 20.04
C CYS A 967 -18.84 -21.67 20.65
N GLN A 968 -17.88 -20.91 21.21
CA GLN A 968 -16.62 -21.41 21.84
C GLN A 968 -16.79 -22.51 22.91
N GLY A 969 -17.98 -22.68 23.48
CA GLY A 969 -18.38 -23.77 24.35
C GLY A 969 -18.48 -25.13 23.68
N GLY A 970 -18.32 -25.21 22.35
CA GLY A 970 -18.22 -26.45 21.58
C GLY A 970 -19.54 -27.23 21.53
N ILE A 971 -20.66 -26.52 21.31
CA ILE A 971 -21.96 -27.14 21.08
C ILE A 971 -22.18 -27.31 19.57
N GLU A 972 -22.42 -28.53 19.12
CA GLU A 972 -22.79 -28.80 17.73
C GLU A 972 -24.31 -28.91 17.65
N THR A 973 -24.97 -28.02 16.90
CA THR A 973 -26.44 -28.03 16.78
C THR A 973 -26.92 -28.33 15.37
N THR A 974 -28.20 -28.66 15.29
CA THR A 974 -29.02 -28.68 14.09
C THR A 974 -30.22 -27.77 14.33
N LEU A 975 -30.56 -26.91 13.36
CA LEU A 975 -31.74 -26.05 13.41
C LEU A 975 -32.64 -26.27 12.20
N ARG A 976 -33.91 -26.61 12.47
CA ARG A 976 -34.91 -26.89 11.44
C ARG A 976 -36.15 -26.01 11.63
N VAL A 977 -36.72 -25.52 10.55
CA VAL A 977 -37.99 -24.76 10.57
C VAL A 977 -39.09 -25.61 9.93
N LEU A 978 -40.28 -25.60 10.53
CA LEU A 978 -41.40 -26.48 10.21
C LEU A 978 -42.71 -25.74 9.92
N ASP A 979 -43.53 -26.31 9.04
CA ASP A 979 -44.87 -25.81 8.67
C ASP A 979 -45.95 -26.09 9.73
N ASP A 980 -47.18 -25.60 9.49
CA ASP A 980 -48.35 -25.79 10.36
C ASP A 980 -48.83 -27.27 10.49
N GLN A 981 -48.19 -28.21 9.79
CA GLN A 981 -48.42 -29.66 9.89
C GLN A 981 -47.24 -30.40 10.56
N GLY A 982 -46.13 -29.74 10.87
CA GLY A 982 -44.89 -30.35 11.37
C GLY A 982 -44.02 -30.97 10.27
N THR A 983 -44.08 -30.46 9.04
CA THR A 983 -43.16 -30.80 7.94
C THR A 983 -41.98 -29.84 7.99
N VAL A 984 -40.73 -30.34 7.96
CA VAL A 984 -39.54 -29.49 7.77
C VAL A 984 -39.62 -28.79 6.42
N ILE A 985 -39.42 -27.47 6.42
CA ILE A 985 -39.41 -26.59 5.23
C ILE A 985 -38.05 -25.93 4.99
N ALA A 986 -37.21 -25.79 6.03
CA ALA A 986 -35.82 -25.35 5.92
C ALA A 986 -34.97 -26.00 7.04
N THR A 987 -33.67 -26.18 6.80
CA THR A 987 -32.74 -26.88 7.71
C THR A 987 -31.30 -26.42 7.42
N ASP A 988 -30.42 -26.42 8.42
CA ASP A 988 -28.98 -26.21 8.24
C ASP A 988 -28.24 -27.48 7.79
N GLU A 989 -28.72 -28.68 8.18
CA GLU A 989 -28.24 -29.98 7.69
C GLU A 989 -28.38 -30.16 6.15
N VAL A 990 -27.33 -29.83 5.39
CA VAL A 990 -27.20 -30.16 3.94
C VAL A 990 -26.40 -31.46 3.75
N ALA A 991 -26.73 -32.25 2.72
CA ALA A 991 -26.28 -33.64 2.61
C ALA A 991 -24.87 -33.86 1.99
N THR A 992 -24.06 -32.81 1.86
CA THR A 992 -22.75 -32.85 1.17
C THR A 992 -21.65 -32.03 1.84
N ASP A 993 -21.97 -31.32 2.93
CA ASP A 993 -21.04 -30.51 3.71
C ASP A 993 -21.21 -30.88 5.21
N ASP A 994 -20.12 -30.80 5.98
CA ASP A 994 -20.08 -31.07 7.42
C ASP A 994 -20.11 -29.77 8.27
N MET A 995 -19.95 -28.59 7.66
CA MET A 995 -19.92 -27.29 8.36
C MET A 995 -21.31 -26.84 8.87
N ALA A 996 -21.31 -25.85 9.78
CA ALA A 996 -22.52 -25.18 10.24
C ALA A 996 -22.61 -23.80 9.57
N SER A 997 -23.82 -23.38 9.18
CA SER A 997 -24.08 -22.09 8.53
C SER A 997 -24.10 -20.88 9.48
N GLY A 998 -23.46 -21.03 10.65
CA GLY A 998 -23.33 -20.03 11.72
C GLY A 998 -22.06 -20.27 12.55
N ILE A 999 -21.81 -19.37 13.50
CA ILE A 999 -20.53 -19.24 14.22
C ILE A 999 -20.04 -20.57 14.82
N SER A 1000 -18.81 -20.95 14.51
CA SER A 1000 -18.00 -21.98 15.20
C SER A 1000 -18.69 -23.31 15.54
N GLY A 1001 -19.64 -23.76 14.72
CA GLY A 1001 -20.35 -25.04 14.88
C GLY A 1001 -21.80 -24.93 15.35
N CYS A 1002 -22.24 -23.73 15.76
CA CYS A 1002 -23.62 -23.42 16.07
C CYS A 1002 -24.44 -23.18 14.78
N SER A 1003 -25.73 -23.51 14.83
CA SER A 1003 -26.64 -23.39 13.69
C SER A 1003 -27.17 -21.97 13.51
N ALA A 1004 -27.01 -21.38 12.32
CA ALA A 1004 -27.80 -20.23 11.88
C ALA A 1004 -28.58 -20.53 10.59
N LEU A 1005 -29.76 -19.93 10.44
CA LEU A 1005 -30.66 -20.16 9.30
C LEU A 1005 -31.54 -18.92 9.06
N VAL A 1006 -31.42 -18.30 7.88
CA VAL A 1006 -32.30 -17.19 7.48
C VAL A 1006 -33.40 -17.69 6.54
N VAL A 1007 -34.66 -17.57 6.97
CA VAL A 1007 -35.82 -18.16 6.27
C VAL A 1007 -36.92 -17.15 6.03
N ARG A 1008 -37.48 -17.13 4.81
CA ARG A 1008 -38.70 -16.39 4.48
C ARG A 1008 -39.95 -17.18 4.90
N LEU A 1009 -40.66 -16.69 5.90
CA LEU A 1009 -41.86 -17.32 6.45
C LEU A 1009 -43.13 -16.51 6.16
N PRO A 1010 -44.21 -17.15 5.66
CA PRO A 1010 -45.49 -16.47 5.41
C PRO A 1010 -46.21 -16.10 6.72
N ALA A 1011 -47.28 -15.31 6.62
CA ALA A 1011 -48.12 -14.97 7.77
C ALA A 1011 -48.87 -16.20 8.32
N GLY A 1012 -48.57 -16.60 9.56
CA GLY A 1012 -49.18 -17.74 10.23
C GLY A 1012 -48.25 -18.42 11.23
N THR A 1013 -48.73 -19.53 11.78
CA THR A 1013 -48.04 -20.32 12.80
C THR A 1013 -47.09 -21.34 12.15
N HIS A 1014 -45.83 -21.26 12.53
CA HIS A 1014 -44.71 -22.12 12.15
C HIS A 1014 -44.03 -22.63 13.42
N TYR A 1015 -43.02 -23.49 13.29
CA TYR A 1015 -42.20 -23.91 14.42
C TYR A 1015 -40.72 -23.86 14.06
N VAL A 1016 -39.87 -23.51 15.02
CA VAL A 1016 -38.42 -23.73 14.94
C VAL A 1016 -38.04 -24.84 15.92
N GLN A 1017 -37.18 -25.75 15.47
CA GLN A 1017 -36.67 -26.88 16.24
C GLN A 1017 -35.15 -26.76 16.38
N VAL A 1018 -34.65 -26.89 17.60
CA VAL A 1018 -33.23 -27.08 17.91
C VAL A 1018 -32.99 -28.55 18.31
N GLU A 1019 -31.89 -29.14 17.87
CA GLU A 1019 -31.44 -30.50 18.21
C GLU A 1019 -29.91 -30.55 18.30
N ASP A 1020 -29.37 -31.52 19.05
CA ASP A 1020 -27.94 -31.87 19.06
C ASP A 1020 -27.50 -32.49 17.72
N ARG A 1021 -26.38 -32.02 17.13
CA ARG A 1021 -25.94 -32.44 15.79
C ARG A 1021 -25.65 -33.94 15.76
N GLY A 1022 -26.29 -34.66 14.83
CA GLY A 1022 -26.22 -36.12 14.75
C GLY A 1022 -26.87 -36.88 15.92
N ASN A 1023 -27.50 -36.19 16.87
CA ASN A 1023 -28.23 -36.70 18.04
C ASN A 1023 -27.43 -37.76 18.82
N ASN A 1024 -26.34 -37.29 19.45
CA ASN A 1024 -25.31 -38.09 20.08
C ASN A 1024 -24.93 -37.62 21.50
N ALA A 1025 -25.15 -36.35 21.85
CA ALA A 1025 -24.86 -35.75 23.15
C ALA A 1025 -26.07 -34.96 23.74
N PRO A 1026 -26.01 -34.56 25.03
CA PRO A 1026 -26.92 -33.59 25.62
C PRO A 1026 -26.26 -32.21 25.75
N ILE A 1027 -26.96 -31.15 25.32
CA ILE A 1027 -26.49 -29.76 25.38
C ILE A 1027 -27.09 -29.10 26.64
N PRO A 1028 -26.27 -28.76 27.66
CA PRO A 1028 -26.77 -28.34 28.99
C PRO A 1028 -27.29 -26.90 29.04
N PHE A 1029 -27.00 -26.10 28.00
CA PHE A 1029 -27.48 -24.74 27.77
C PHE A 1029 -27.22 -24.36 26.31
N TYR A 1030 -28.17 -23.69 25.68
CA TYR A 1030 -27.96 -22.87 24.48
C TYR A 1030 -28.87 -21.64 24.52
N LEU A 1031 -28.57 -20.65 23.67
CA LEU A 1031 -29.38 -19.47 23.42
C LEU A 1031 -29.84 -19.48 21.96
N LEU A 1032 -31.15 -19.60 21.73
CA LEU A 1032 -31.76 -19.38 20.41
C LEU A 1032 -32.13 -17.90 20.28
N GLU A 1033 -31.39 -17.16 19.46
CA GLU A 1033 -31.78 -15.85 18.96
C GLU A 1033 -32.73 -15.97 17.76
N VAL A 1034 -33.69 -15.04 17.70
CA VAL A 1034 -34.60 -14.87 16.57
C VAL A 1034 -34.69 -13.38 16.23
N ARG A 1035 -34.25 -12.98 15.03
CA ARG A 1035 -34.40 -11.61 14.50
C ARG A 1035 -35.31 -11.61 13.28
N THR A 1036 -36.38 -10.81 13.32
CA THR A 1036 -37.29 -10.60 12.19
C THR A 1036 -36.81 -9.40 11.38
N GLN A 1037 -36.05 -9.66 10.32
CA GLN A 1037 -35.40 -8.61 9.54
C GLN A 1037 -36.38 -7.55 9.05
N THR A 1038 -35.95 -6.30 9.13
CA THR A 1038 -36.71 -5.14 8.68
C THR A 1038 -36.62 -5.06 7.16
N ALA A 1039 -37.77 -5.09 6.49
CA ALA A 1039 -37.82 -4.88 5.05
C ALA A 1039 -37.33 -3.46 4.73
N ALA A 1040 -36.18 -3.40 4.05
CA ALA A 1040 -35.66 -2.20 3.42
C ALA A 1040 -36.58 -1.76 2.27
N PRO A 1041 -36.30 -0.62 1.61
CA PRO A 1041 -36.66 -0.47 0.20
C PRO A 1041 -36.23 -1.71 -0.61
N GLY A 1042 -36.89 -1.99 -1.73
CA GLY A 1042 -36.27 -2.81 -2.78
C GLY A 1042 -35.19 -1.98 -3.48
N GLU A 1043 -34.44 -2.61 -4.38
CA GLU A 1043 -33.40 -1.90 -5.14
C GLU A 1043 -33.93 -0.69 -5.93
N THR A 1044 -33.01 0.22 -6.27
CA THR A 1044 -33.26 1.40 -7.10
C THR A 1044 -32.33 1.43 -8.31
N GLU A 1045 -32.42 0.38 -9.13
CA GLU A 1045 -31.89 0.28 -10.50
C GLU A 1045 -31.81 1.64 -11.25
N SER A 1046 -30.64 2.09 -11.71
CA SER A 1046 -29.32 1.43 -11.71
C SER A 1046 -28.48 1.69 -10.47
N ASN A 1047 -28.02 0.62 -9.82
CA ASN A 1047 -27.17 0.57 -8.63
C ASN A 1047 -25.84 -0.21 -8.89
N ASN A 1048 -25.48 -0.40 -10.16
CA ASN A 1048 -24.43 -1.33 -10.62
C ASN A 1048 -22.97 -0.88 -10.35
N THR A 1049 -22.74 0.15 -9.53
CA THR A 1049 -21.41 0.62 -9.09
C THR A 1049 -21.43 1.13 -7.65
N ILE A 1050 -20.29 1.20 -6.98
CA ILE A 1050 -20.13 1.81 -5.64
C ILE A 1050 -20.77 3.21 -5.58
N ALA A 1051 -20.53 4.05 -6.59
CA ALA A 1051 -21.08 5.41 -6.67
C ALA A 1051 -22.61 5.46 -6.84
N THR A 1052 -23.24 4.36 -7.27
CA THR A 1052 -24.70 4.25 -7.44
C THR A 1052 -25.37 3.36 -6.39
N ALA A 1053 -24.62 2.90 -5.39
CA ALA A 1053 -25.05 1.88 -4.43
C ALA A 1053 -26.32 2.26 -3.62
N ASP A 1054 -27.26 1.33 -3.50
CA ASP A 1054 -28.47 1.51 -2.69
C ASP A 1054 -28.10 1.56 -1.18
N VAL A 1055 -28.49 2.63 -0.49
CA VAL A 1055 -28.13 2.84 0.91
C VAL A 1055 -28.99 1.98 1.85
N LEU A 1056 -28.39 0.92 2.41
CA LEU A 1056 -29.00 0.02 3.38
C LEU A 1056 -28.82 0.53 4.82
N SER A 1057 -29.84 1.24 5.30
CA SER A 1057 -29.88 1.78 6.67
C SER A 1057 -30.48 0.80 7.69
N GLY A 1058 -29.63 0.14 8.48
CA GLY A 1058 -30.02 -0.61 9.68
C GLY A 1058 -29.20 -1.89 9.91
N THR A 1059 -29.18 -2.39 11.15
CA THR A 1059 -28.38 -3.56 11.56
C THR A 1059 -28.97 -4.89 11.10
N ASP A 1060 -30.29 -5.06 11.11
CA ASP A 1060 -30.98 -6.32 10.76
C ASP A 1060 -32.01 -6.07 9.65
N VAL A 1061 -31.54 -5.99 8.41
CA VAL A 1061 -32.34 -5.57 7.25
C VAL A 1061 -32.40 -6.63 6.16
N VAL A 1062 -33.50 -6.63 5.41
CA VAL A 1062 -33.66 -7.48 4.23
C VAL A 1062 -34.19 -6.67 3.05
N LEU A 1063 -33.47 -6.76 1.93
CA LEU A 1063 -33.83 -6.15 0.65
C LEU A 1063 -34.48 -7.21 -0.27
N LEU A 1064 -35.12 -6.75 -1.33
CA LEU A 1064 -35.56 -7.58 -2.47
C LEU A 1064 -34.90 -7.00 -3.71
N GLY A 1065 -34.21 -7.84 -4.47
CA GLY A 1065 -33.60 -7.48 -5.74
C GLY A 1065 -33.88 -8.44 -6.89
N GLU A 1066 -33.51 -8.04 -8.11
CA GLU A 1066 -33.92 -8.59 -9.40
C GLU A 1066 -32.80 -8.46 -10.45
N HIS A 1067 -31.80 -9.35 -10.43
CA HIS A 1067 -30.69 -9.44 -11.40
C HIS A 1067 -31.24 -9.86 -12.79
N PRO A 1068 -31.42 -8.97 -13.79
CA PRO A 1068 -32.17 -9.26 -15.00
C PRO A 1068 -31.28 -9.69 -16.19
N THR A 1069 -29.95 -9.54 -16.07
CA THR A 1069 -28.95 -9.90 -17.08
C THR A 1069 -27.63 -10.33 -16.44
N TYR A 1070 -26.78 -11.05 -17.16
CA TYR A 1070 -25.45 -11.47 -16.65
C TYR A 1070 -24.46 -10.30 -16.40
N GLN A 1071 -24.80 -9.07 -16.79
CA GLN A 1071 -23.97 -7.87 -16.59
C GLN A 1071 -24.39 -7.02 -15.38
N ASP A 1072 -25.40 -7.46 -14.63
CA ASP A 1072 -25.83 -6.79 -13.42
C ASP A 1072 -24.88 -7.10 -12.25
N SER A 1073 -24.85 -6.21 -11.27
CA SER A 1073 -23.96 -6.23 -10.11
C SER A 1073 -24.43 -5.20 -9.07
N ASP A 1074 -25.58 -5.45 -8.45
CA ASP A 1074 -26.17 -4.55 -7.46
C ASP A 1074 -25.19 -4.19 -6.33
N PHE A 1075 -24.84 -2.91 -6.17
CA PHE A 1075 -24.09 -2.42 -5.02
C PHE A 1075 -25.00 -1.84 -3.94
N PHE A 1076 -24.57 -2.01 -2.70
CA PHE A 1076 -25.31 -1.67 -1.49
C PHE A 1076 -24.39 -1.01 -0.46
N ALA A 1077 -24.63 0.27 -0.17
CA ALA A 1077 -23.86 1.02 0.82
C ALA A 1077 -24.36 0.72 2.24
N ILE A 1078 -23.49 0.25 3.11
CA ILE A 1078 -23.77 -0.09 4.51
C ILE A 1078 -22.91 0.76 5.44
N GLN A 1079 -23.40 1.05 6.64
CA GLN A 1079 -22.65 1.75 7.68
C GLN A 1079 -22.25 0.75 8.77
N VAL A 1080 -20.97 0.76 9.16
CA VAL A 1080 -20.40 -0.13 10.17
C VAL A 1080 -19.74 0.73 11.26
N GLY A 1081 -19.94 0.37 12.53
CA GLY A 1081 -19.27 1.00 13.67
C GLY A 1081 -17.94 0.32 13.99
N ALA A 1082 -17.06 0.99 14.74
CA ALA A 1082 -15.76 0.44 15.12
C ALA A 1082 -15.91 -0.87 15.92
N GLY A 1083 -15.19 -1.91 15.50
CA GLY A 1083 -15.24 -3.26 16.04
C GLY A 1083 -16.43 -4.10 15.58
N GLN A 1084 -17.35 -3.56 14.77
CA GLN A 1084 -18.52 -4.32 14.30
C GLN A 1084 -18.17 -5.22 13.10
N SER A 1085 -18.95 -6.29 12.96
CA SER A 1085 -18.75 -7.32 11.95
C SER A 1085 -19.97 -7.47 11.04
N VAL A 1086 -19.73 -7.83 9.78
CA VAL A 1086 -20.77 -7.96 8.74
C VAL A 1086 -21.08 -9.44 8.49
N ARG A 1087 -22.37 -9.78 8.51
CA ARG A 1087 -22.90 -11.04 7.98
C ARG A 1087 -23.99 -10.77 6.95
N ALA A 1088 -23.85 -11.26 5.73
CA ALA A 1088 -24.75 -11.03 4.61
C ALA A 1088 -25.08 -12.36 3.90
N GLU A 1089 -26.34 -12.66 3.63
CA GLU A 1089 -26.77 -13.95 3.05
C GLU A 1089 -27.72 -13.74 1.86
N ILE A 1090 -27.51 -14.45 0.75
CA ILE A 1090 -28.38 -14.39 -0.43
C ILE A 1090 -29.47 -15.47 -0.36
N LEU A 1091 -30.73 -15.06 -0.53
CA LEU A 1091 -31.90 -15.95 -0.57
C LEU A 1091 -32.67 -15.80 -1.88
N GLU A 1092 -33.25 -16.87 -2.41
CA GLU A 1092 -34.06 -16.80 -3.64
C GLU A 1092 -35.33 -15.92 -3.46
N GLY A 1093 -35.60 -15.07 -4.43
CA GLY A 1093 -36.54 -13.96 -4.27
C GLY A 1093 -38.01 -14.34 -4.16
N THR A 1094 -38.43 -15.43 -4.83
CA THR A 1094 -39.87 -15.71 -5.07
C THR A 1094 -40.44 -16.94 -4.36
N GLY A 1095 -39.66 -18.00 -4.12
CA GLY A 1095 -40.13 -19.21 -3.44
C GLY A 1095 -38.99 -20.12 -2.98
N ASP A 1096 -39.07 -20.56 -1.73
CA ASP A 1096 -38.04 -21.32 -1.02
C ASP A 1096 -36.67 -20.56 -0.98
N SER A 1097 -35.59 -21.16 -0.47
CA SER A 1097 -34.24 -20.58 -0.57
C SER A 1097 -33.43 -21.27 -1.68
N CYS A 1098 -32.16 -20.94 -1.87
CA CYS A 1098 -31.40 -21.36 -3.05
C CYS A 1098 -31.04 -22.87 -3.12
N GLU A 1099 -31.65 -23.70 -2.25
CA GLU A 1099 -31.66 -25.17 -2.41
C GLU A 1099 -32.43 -25.62 -3.68
N SER A 1100 -33.00 -24.70 -4.45
CA SER A 1100 -33.48 -24.91 -5.82
C SER A 1100 -32.37 -25.34 -6.78
N GLY A 1101 -31.16 -24.80 -6.61
CA GLY A 1101 -30.07 -24.88 -7.60
C GLY A 1101 -30.38 -24.17 -8.92
N GLU A 1102 -31.34 -23.23 -8.95
CA GLU A 1102 -31.64 -22.39 -10.13
C GLU A 1102 -31.07 -20.96 -10.00
N VAL A 1103 -30.55 -20.57 -8.84
CA VAL A 1103 -29.76 -19.34 -8.57
C VAL A 1103 -28.31 -19.73 -8.28
N ASP A 1104 -27.36 -18.94 -8.77
CA ASP A 1104 -25.91 -19.17 -8.69
C ASP A 1104 -25.22 -17.79 -8.57
N SER A 1105 -24.94 -17.34 -7.34
CA SER A 1105 -24.61 -15.93 -7.03
C SER A 1105 -23.14 -15.72 -6.64
N ARG A 1106 -22.73 -14.46 -6.50
CA ARG A 1106 -21.48 -14.07 -5.85
C ARG A 1106 -21.71 -12.78 -5.05
N ILE A 1107 -21.19 -12.72 -3.84
CA ILE A 1107 -21.23 -11.55 -2.97
C ILE A 1107 -19.83 -11.05 -2.66
N THR A 1108 -19.63 -9.73 -2.66
CA THR A 1108 -18.34 -9.08 -2.37
C THR A 1108 -18.53 -7.97 -1.35
N LEU A 1109 -17.63 -7.83 -0.37
CA LEU A 1109 -17.55 -6.69 0.55
C LEU A 1109 -16.32 -5.83 0.20
N PHE A 1110 -16.52 -4.51 0.20
CA PHE A 1110 -15.52 -3.49 -0.05
C PHE A 1110 -15.48 -2.45 1.08
N ASP A 1111 -14.31 -1.82 1.28
CA ASP A 1111 -14.16 -0.63 2.14
C ASP A 1111 -14.64 0.66 1.47
N ALA A 1112 -14.37 1.80 2.11
CA ALA A 1112 -14.76 3.13 1.65
C ALA A 1112 -14.05 3.56 0.35
N ASP A 1113 -12.83 3.07 0.10
CA ASP A 1113 -11.98 3.40 -1.05
C ASP A 1113 -12.15 2.40 -2.20
N GLY A 1114 -12.95 1.34 -2.00
CA GLY A 1114 -13.29 0.33 -3.01
C GLY A 1114 -12.35 -0.87 -3.02
N VAL A 1115 -11.52 -1.07 -1.99
CA VAL A 1115 -10.68 -2.26 -1.84
C VAL A 1115 -11.53 -3.44 -1.40
N GLN A 1116 -11.38 -4.59 -2.06
CA GLN A 1116 -12.11 -5.81 -1.71
C GLN A 1116 -11.56 -6.42 -0.41
N LEU A 1117 -12.44 -6.63 0.56
CA LEU A 1117 -12.09 -7.20 1.88
C LEU A 1117 -12.47 -8.68 1.99
N ALA A 1118 -13.66 -9.05 1.52
CA ALA A 1118 -14.17 -10.42 1.55
C ALA A 1118 -15.04 -10.69 0.30
N ASP A 1119 -15.12 -11.94 -0.15
CA ASP A 1119 -15.84 -12.33 -1.36
C ASP A 1119 -16.13 -13.84 -1.33
N ASP A 1120 -17.35 -14.23 -1.69
CA ASP A 1120 -17.82 -15.63 -1.72
C ASP A 1120 -18.72 -15.87 -2.95
N ASP A 1121 -18.59 -17.04 -3.59
CA ASP A 1121 -19.51 -17.53 -4.63
C ASP A 1121 -20.28 -18.85 -4.34
N ASP A 1122 -19.94 -19.70 -3.37
CA ASP A 1122 -20.77 -20.90 -3.07
C ASP A 1122 -20.89 -21.39 -1.61
N ASP A 1123 -20.30 -20.71 -0.61
CA ASP A 1123 -20.26 -21.12 0.81
C ASP A 1123 -21.60 -20.97 1.59
N GLY A 1124 -22.73 -20.91 0.89
CA GLY A 1124 -24.08 -20.77 1.46
C GLY A 1124 -25.04 -21.91 1.15
N ARG A 1125 -26.35 -21.64 1.20
CA ARG A 1125 -27.35 -22.70 1.01
C ARG A 1125 -27.60 -22.97 -0.48
N GLY A 1126 -26.97 -24.02 -1.00
CA GLY A 1126 -27.19 -24.54 -2.35
C GLY A 1126 -26.12 -24.10 -3.33
N LEU A 1127 -26.33 -22.95 -3.98
CA LEU A 1127 -25.37 -22.22 -4.84
C LEU A 1127 -25.52 -20.69 -4.63
N CYS A 1128 -26.04 -20.28 -3.47
CA CYS A 1128 -26.11 -18.87 -3.10
C CYS A 1128 -25.06 -18.55 -2.06
N SER A 1129 -24.58 -17.32 -2.13
CA SER A 1129 -23.43 -16.83 -1.40
C SER A 1129 -23.80 -16.22 -0.05
N THR A 1130 -22.82 -16.13 0.83
CA THR A 1130 -22.92 -15.55 2.16
C THR A 1130 -21.54 -15.06 2.62
N LEU A 1131 -21.50 -13.95 3.35
CA LEU A 1131 -20.34 -13.54 4.16
C LEU A 1131 -20.74 -13.65 5.63
N ASP A 1132 -19.84 -14.14 6.47
CA ASP A 1132 -20.01 -14.22 7.92
C ASP A 1132 -18.68 -13.91 8.63
N GLY A 1133 -18.43 -12.61 8.82
CA GLY A 1133 -17.28 -12.10 9.55
C GLY A 1133 -17.47 -12.13 11.07
N THR A 1134 -18.37 -12.94 11.63
CA THR A 1134 -18.82 -12.80 13.01
C THR A 1134 -18.37 -13.94 13.94
N GLY A 1135 -18.29 -13.65 15.24
CA GLY A 1135 -17.68 -14.53 16.25
C GLY A 1135 -16.15 -14.39 16.29
N SER A 1136 -15.50 -15.02 17.28
CA SER A 1136 -14.04 -14.98 17.47
C SER A 1136 -13.24 -15.84 16.49
N ALA A 1137 -13.92 -16.72 15.75
CA ALA A 1137 -13.38 -17.45 14.61
C ALA A 1137 -14.28 -17.20 13.38
N PRO A 1138 -14.23 -15.99 12.79
CA PRO A 1138 -15.02 -15.66 11.63
C PRO A 1138 -14.62 -16.53 10.45
N ARG A 1139 -15.57 -16.86 9.57
CA ARG A 1139 -15.25 -17.51 8.30
C ARG A 1139 -14.66 -16.49 7.33
N ASP A 1140 -15.31 -15.33 7.24
CA ASP A 1140 -14.94 -14.25 6.34
C ASP A 1140 -14.16 -13.17 7.10
N GLY A 1141 -12.87 -13.42 7.35
CA GLY A 1141 -12.03 -12.56 8.19
C GLY A 1141 -11.97 -11.08 7.77
N GLY A 1142 -12.08 -10.79 6.47
CA GLY A 1142 -12.16 -9.40 5.97
C GLY A 1142 -13.51 -8.70 6.21
N ALA A 1143 -14.49 -9.39 6.81
CA ALA A 1143 -15.75 -8.82 7.26
C ALA A 1143 -15.85 -8.70 8.80
N HIS A 1144 -14.74 -8.94 9.51
CA HIS A 1144 -14.66 -8.99 10.96
C HIS A 1144 -14.03 -7.72 11.57
N GLY A 1145 -14.55 -7.28 12.73
CA GLY A 1145 -13.89 -6.28 13.58
C GLY A 1145 -13.57 -4.94 12.91
N LEU A 1146 -14.42 -4.50 11.97
CA LEU A 1146 -14.14 -3.40 11.05
C LEU A 1146 -14.07 -2.03 11.74
N ASP A 1147 -13.35 -1.10 11.13
CA ASP A 1147 -13.31 0.30 11.56
C ASP A 1147 -14.66 1.02 11.36
N ALA A 1148 -14.83 2.16 12.04
CA ALA A 1148 -16.03 2.98 11.90
C ALA A 1148 -16.07 3.68 10.52
N GLY A 1149 -16.78 3.07 9.56
CA GLY A 1149 -16.74 3.46 8.15
C GLY A 1149 -18.01 3.17 7.37
N THR A 1150 -17.99 3.57 6.10
CA THR A 1150 -18.97 3.17 5.09
C THR A 1150 -18.34 2.07 4.25
N TYR A 1151 -19.04 0.96 4.09
CA TYR A 1151 -18.59 -0.22 3.34
C TYR A 1151 -19.62 -0.53 2.26
N TYR A 1152 -19.22 -1.26 1.21
CA TYR A 1152 -20.13 -1.59 0.10
C TYR A 1152 -20.21 -3.09 -0.11
N LEU A 1153 -21.43 -3.63 -0.16
CA LEU A 1153 -21.69 -4.99 -0.60
C LEU A 1153 -22.08 -4.99 -2.08
N ARG A 1154 -21.50 -5.86 -2.91
CA ARG A 1154 -21.95 -6.15 -4.27
C ARG A 1154 -22.61 -7.52 -4.32
N VAL A 1155 -23.74 -7.65 -5.01
CA VAL A 1155 -24.38 -8.93 -5.36
C VAL A 1155 -24.40 -9.08 -6.88
N ARG A 1156 -24.03 -10.25 -7.39
CA ARG A 1156 -24.02 -10.57 -8.84
C ARG A 1156 -24.22 -12.06 -9.08
N ALA A 1157 -24.29 -12.49 -10.34
CA ALA A 1157 -24.16 -13.90 -10.72
C ALA A 1157 -22.73 -14.42 -10.51
N SER A 1158 -22.58 -15.71 -10.18
CA SER A 1158 -21.28 -16.39 -10.21
C SER A 1158 -20.72 -16.50 -11.63
N ALA A 1159 -19.39 -16.53 -11.76
CA ALA A 1159 -18.73 -16.77 -13.04
C ALA A 1159 -19.01 -18.18 -13.63
N PHE A 1160 -19.50 -19.11 -12.82
CA PHE A 1160 -19.86 -20.47 -13.23
C PHE A 1160 -21.37 -20.67 -13.46
N ALA A 1161 -22.17 -19.61 -13.28
CA ALA A 1161 -23.61 -19.63 -13.41
C ALA A 1161 -24.10 -20.25 -14.73
N SER A 1162 -25.09 -21.14 -14.62
CA SER A 1162 -25.74 -21.70 -15.80
C SER A 1162 -26.51 -20.62 -16.58
N THR A 1163 -26.76 -20.83 -17.88
CA THR A 1163 -27.57 -19.90 -18.71
C THR A 1163 -29.06 -19.81 -18.32
N SER A 1164 -29.43 -20.36 -17.17
CA SER A 1164 -30.72 -20.21 -16.48
C SER A 1164 -30.60 -19.45 -15.15
N ALA A 1165 -29.39 -19.37 -14.58
CA ALA A 1165 -29.02 -18.63 -13.38
C ALA A 1165 -28.36 -17.27 -13.70
N GLU A 1166 -28.09 -16.95 -14.98
CA GLU A 1166 -27.67 -15.61 -15.44
C GLU A 1166 -28.70 -14.49 -15.13
N SER A 1167 -29.92 -14.83 -14.71
CA SER A 1167 -30.93 -13.87 -14.27
C SER A 1167 -31.87 -14.48 -13.24
N PHE A 1168 -32.03 -13.80 -12.10
CA PHE A 1168 -32.75 -14.29 -10.93
C PHE A 1168 -33.24 -13.13 -10.06
N SER A 1169 -34.35 -13.34 -9.34
CA SER A 1169 -34.74 -12.47 -8.22
C SER A 1169 -34.12 -13.01 -6.93
N TYR A 1170 -33.60 -12.14 -6.07
CA TYR A 1170 -32.97 -12.52 -4.80
C TYR A 1170 -33.38 -11.61 -3.64
N ARG A 1171 -32.88 -11.91 -2.44
CA ARG A 1171 -32.98 -11.07 -1.25
C ARG A 1171 -31.62 -11.06 -0.57
N LEU A 1172 -31.05 -9.88 -0.42
CA LEU A 1172 -29.91 -9.66 0.46
C LEU A 1172 -30.43 -9.56 1.90
N ALA A 1173 -30.06 -10.53 2.73
CA ALA A 1173 -30.35 -10.57 4.15
C ALA A 1173 -29.09 -10.14 4.93
N LEU A 1174 -29.08 -8.90 5.40
CA LEU A 1174 -27.95 -8.28 6.09
C LEU A 1174 -28.10 -8.33 7.62
N THR A 1175 -26.98 -8.55 8.29
CA THR A 1175 -26.73 -8.36 9.71
C THR A 1175 -25.43 -7.56 9.87
N VAL A 1176 -25.45 -6.48 10.66
CA VAL A 1176 -24.25 -5.79 11.16
C VAL A 1176 -24.33 -5.83 12.69
N ARG A 1177 -23.34 -6.45 13.34
CA ARG A 1177 -23.29 -6.62 14.80
C ARG A 1177 -21.93 -6.22 15.37
#